data_AF-A0AAJ0X9N9-F1
#
_entry.id   AF-A0AAJ0X9N9-F1
#
_cell.length_a   1.000
_cell.length_b   1.000
_cell.length_c   1.000
_cell.angle_alpha   90.00
_cell.angle_beta   90.00
_cell.angle_gamma   90.00
#
_symmetry.space_group_name_H-M   'P 1'
#
loop_
_entity.id
_entity.type
_entity.pdbx_description
1 polymer ?
#
loop_
_entity_poly.entity_id
_entity_poly.type
_entity_poly.pdbx_seq_one_letter_code
_entity_poly.pdbx_strand_id
1 'polypeptide(L)'
;MPGRGHDLVGSDQNVDWKRNPPQSGEGAGRLPQIEVVTREGPEERPSKRRSTGSLVVWFLAAFALVAIPASIWNFSRPPVYRAAAMVLTIVPEARSGYGASEANLQHVAIQRSVLLSRRLLEDTLARLRREPAPAPAVEDNPRQTSEQSTAEHRTAGSRSAALNPLSAHVTSGTGTGTGTGTGTGTGTGTGSGSGSGTSTGDAVLVSDTAGAASQSNPPAPGSTTPTDASADSAPSVEDLTADDLLTMLAVDPVPQTNLVELSARGGDPALLARIVNEWLAAYEVLREREIEAQVGDRLEKLEDRASRLEDRIKAKRDALDAFRERFDIVTLGRDSNEAMERLSSLQEQLSRAEEAVAAARAERDRIESAIAAGRPVVPEQLEDRLSRLRQQAEQARARVLRLRERYTDFFIEKDLNKRRVVDQFEQLEQEVAAMERQGSEQALQSAREAVDVARRRVEELQQALTAQKARASRFSSGFAEFEALKEDLAQLEAMQREVESERVSLETTVYADYPQIEVIDAAFTPRDPIEPDYGRDLMVTLIAATALGLLTVIVLTWLDAGARRTRSSTPVTGVRIWGSDGQRSEDGPSDSQLPRQARYQALGRDAAGSADPPPLLGAAESAPRQLTVGEIEALWQLADTAERQLIGLLLSGIQLDEARALTHEDFDLAARQVQLRSAAQPDGARTLPLPPRLLECFQGAEPLPLWEGQEADRFDDLMHRISLLAADAGIAHADEIDGQALHDTYVIYLVRQGARLTRLDQVAGPMSGAEARRFAPYAPPGPSRPFEELELTHPALT
;
A
#
# COMPACT_ATOMS: atom_id res chain seq x y z
N MET A 1 -80.48 28.83 -43.48
CA MET A 1 -80.56 27.48 -44.09
C MET A 1 -79.91 26.49 -43.13
N PRO A 2 -80.62 25.44 -42.66
CA PRO A 2 -82.05 25.32 -42.34
C PRO A 2 -82.28 25.43 -40.80
N GLY A 3 -83.48 25.47 -40.23
CA GLY A 3 -84.82 25.41 -40.82
C GLY A 3 -85.63 24.17 -40.37
N ARG A 4 -86.49 24.35 -39.36
CA ARG A 4 -87.66 23.52 -38.91
C ARG A 4 -88.11 24.10 -37.55
N GLY A 5 -89.37 24.38 -37.25
CA GLY A 5 -90.58 24.44 -38.07
C GLY A 5 -91.77 24.87 -37.20
N HIS A 6 -92.61 25.75 -37.75
CA HIS A 6 -94.08 25.83 -37.65
C HIS A 6 -94.79 24.63 -36.98
N ASP A 7 -95.95 24.75 -36.34
CA ASP A 7 -96.82 25.89 -35.95
C ASP A 7 -97.92 25.32 -35.02
N LEU A 8 -98.80 26.18 -34.46
CA LEU A 8 -100.26 26.16 -34.69
C LEU A 8 -101.04 26.87 -33.58
N VAL A 9 -101.75 27.95 -33.98
CA VAL A 9 -103.17 28.28 -33.69
C VAL A 9 -103.67 28.19 -32.22
N GLY A 10 -104.32 29.22 -31.63
CA GLY A 10 -104.73 30.53 -32.14
C GLY A 10 -106.10 30.96 -31.57
N SER A 11 -106.31 32.28 -31.37
CA SER A 11 -107.60 32.98 -31.14
C SER A 11 -108.53 32.47 -30.00
N ASP A 12 -109.06 33.31 -29.11
CA ASP A 12 -109.93 34.41 -29.53
C ASP A 12 -110.15 35.55 -28.49
N GLN A 13 -110.61 36.70 -29.01
CA GLN A 13 -111.31 37.86 -28.42
C GLN A 13 -111.33 38.02 -26.87
N ASN A 14 -110.76 39.08 -26.28
CA ASN A 14 -111.11 40.51 -26.36
C ASN A 14 -112.55 40.85 -25.92
N VAL A 15 -112.68 41.62 -24.82
CA VAL A 15 -113.43 42.90 -24.74
C VAL A 15 -113.23 43.50 -23.32
N ASP A 16 -112.68 44.71 -23.26
CA ASP A 16 -112.65 45.60 -22.09
C ASP A 16 -113.87 46.54 -22.12
N TRP A 17 -114.58 46.73 -20.99
CA TRP A 17 -115.37 47.94 -20.73
C TRP A 17 -115.46 48.28 -19.23
N LYS A 18 -114.72 49.32 -18.81
CA LYS A 18 -114.93 50.04 -17.54
C LYS A 18 -116.29 50.77 -17.46
N ARG A 19 -116.99 50.68 -16.31
CA ARG A 19 -117.60 51.85 -15.64
C ARG A 19 -118.11 51.63 -14.19
N ASN A 20 -117.46 52.33 -13.25
CA ASN A 20 -117.85 52.97 -11.97
C ASN A 20 -118.86 52.37 -10.92
N PRO A 21 -118.69 52.74 -9.62
CA PRO A 21 -119.47 52.32 -8.42
C PRO A 21 -120.68 53.31 -8.16
N PRO A 22 -121.44 53.36 -7.02
CA PRO A 22 -121.14 52.95 -5.62
C PRO A 22 -122.36 52.47 -4.75
N GLN A 23 -122.26 52.65 -3.42
CA GLN A 23 -123.24 52.49 -2.31
C GLN A 23 -123.28 51.10 -1.60
N SER A 24 -123.67 50.97 -0.31
CA SER A 24 -123.34 51.71 0.94
C SER A 24 -124.07 51.03 2.13
N GLY A 25 -123.46 50.96 3.32
CA GLY A 25 -124.06 50.48 4.58
C GLY A 25 -122.97 50.15 5.60
N GLU A 26 -122.64 51.07 6.52
CA GLU A 26 -123.26 51.29 7.85
C GLU A 26 -122.81 50.29 8.94
N GLY A 27 -122.27 50.82 10.04
CA GLY A 27 -121.76 50.04 11.18
C GLY A 27 -120.67 50.80 11.94
N ALA A 28 -121.05 51.56 12.97
CA ALA A 28 -120.16 52.53 13.63
C ALA A 28 -119.27 51.95 14.75
N GLY A 29 -118.03 52.43 14.83
CA GLY A 29 -117.09 52.26 15.95
C GLY A 29 -115.98 53.31 15.84
N ARG A 30 -115.63 54.01 16.93
CA ARG A 30 -114.93 55.31 16.88
C ARG A 30 -113.63 55.30 17.71
N LEU A 31 -112.67 56.16 17.33
CA LEU A 31 -111.43 56.56 18.03
C LEU A 31 -110.18 55.68 17.80
N PRO A 32 -108.95 56.24 17.85
CA PRO A 32 -108.53 57.54 17.27
C PRO A 32 -107.31 57.40 16.34
N GLN A 33 -107.02 58.44 15.55
CA GLN A 33 -105.90 58.47 14.59
C GLN A 33 -104.54 58.66 15.30
N ILE A 34 -103.51 57.97 14.80
CA ILE A 34 -102.10 58.23 15.13
C ILE A 34 -101.42 58.70 13.84
N GLU A 35 -100.96 59.95 13.84
CA GLU A 35 -100.22 60.56 12.73
C GLU A 35 -98.73 60.21 12.88
N VAL A 36 -98.24 59.28 12.05
CA VAL A 36 -96.84 58.85 12.06
C VAL A 36 -96.02 59.81 11.19
N VAL A 37 -95.37 60.79 11.82
CA VAL A 37 -94.39 61.65 11.15
C VAL A 37 -93.03 60.94 11.11
N THR A 38 -92.78 60.22 10.01
CA THR A 38 -91.45 59.68 9.69
C THR A 38 -90.49 60.83 9.36
N ARG A 39 -89.44 61.00 10.17
CA ARG A 39 -88.33 61.90 9.84
C ARG A 39 -87.20 61.09 9.23
N GLU A 40 -86.93 61.30 7.95
CA GLU A 40 -85.85 60.61 7.24
C GLU A 40 -84.48 60.94 7.86
N GLY A 41 -83.70 59.90 8.17
CA GLY A 41 -82.29 60.00 8.49
C GLY A 41 -81.44 59.89 7.22
N PRO A 42 -80.24 60.50 7.17
CA PRO A 42 -79.40 60.48 5.97
C PRO A 42 -78.88 59.07 5.65
N GLU A 43 -78.85 58.73 4.36
CA GLU A 43 -78.40 57.42 3.85
C GLU A 43 -76.94 57.10 4.22
N GLU A 44 -76.70 55.99 4.92
CA GLU A 44 -75.37 55.38 5.00
C GLU A 44 -75.05 54.62 3.70
N ARG A 45 -74.05 55.10 2.95
CA ARG A 45 -73.53 54.38 1.77
C ARG A 45 -72.71 53.16 2.22
N PRO A 46 -73.01 51.94 1.76
CA PRO A 46 -72.21 50.76 2.11
C PRO A 46 -70.80 50.86 1.53
N SER A 47 -69.77 50.72 2.37
CA SER A 47 -68.38 50.70 1.94
C SER A 47 -68.12 49.49 1.04
N LYS A 48 -67.65 49.72 -0.20
CA LYS A 48 -67.34 48.64 -1.16
C LYS A 48 -66.35 47.64 -0.57
N ARG A 49 -66.84 46.43 -0.32
CA ARG A 49 -66.01 45.22 -0.12
C ARG A 49 -65.11 45.07 -1.36
N ARG A 50 -63.79 44.90 -1.20
CA ARG A 50 -62.97 44.38 -2.31
C ARG A 50 -63.55 43.02 -2.69
N SER A 51 -64.03 42.89 -3.91
CA SER A 51 -64.58 41.62 -4.40
C SER A 51 -63.46 40.59 -4.50
N THR A 52 -63.79 39.30 -4.41
CA THR A 52 -62.81 38.21 -4.56
C THR A 52 -62.01 38.34 -5.87
N GLY A 53 -62.66 38.82 -6.94
CA GLY A 53 -62.01 39.13 -8.22
C GLY A 53 -60.90 40.18 -8.14
N SER A 54 -60.98 41.17 -7.25
CA SER A 54 -59.90 42.15 -7.07
C SER A 54 -58.64 41.52 -6.46
N LEU A 55 -58.79 40.56 -5.53
CA LEU A 55 -57.64 39.83 -4.96
C LEU A 55 -57.01 38.89 -5.99
N VAL A 56 -57.81 38.28 -6.87
CA VAL A 56 -57.32 37.47 -8.01
C VAL A 56 -56.52 38.32 -9.00
N VAL A 57 -56.94 39.56 -9.28
CA VAL A 57 -56.16 40.48 -10.15
C VAL A 57 -54.79 40.82 -9.52
N TRP A 58 -54.73 41.08 -8.22
CA TRP A 58 -53.44 41.32 -7.53
C TRP A 58 -52.54 40.08 -7.46
N PHE A 59 -53.12 38.89 -7.26
CA PHE A 59 -52.41 37.62 -7.36
C PHE A 59 -51.78 37.44 -8.75
N LEU A 60 -52.58 37.58 -9.81
CA LEU A 60 -52.13 37.40 -11.20
C LEU A 60 -51.08 38.44 -11.60
N ALA A 61 -51.21 39.69 -11.15
CA ALA A 61 -50.22 40.73 -11.42
C ALA A 61 -48.87 40.45 -10.73
N ALA A 62 -48.87 40.08 -9.45
CA ALA A 62 -47.66 39.73 -8.72
C ALA A 62 -46.99 38.44 -9.25
N PHE A 63 -47.80 37.44 -9.61
CA PHE A 63 -47.35 36.21 -10.25
C PHE A 63 -46.69 36.50 -11.61
N ALA A 64 -47.35 37.25 -12.50
CA ALA A 64 -46.83 37.56 -13.83
C ALA A 64 -45.53 38.38 -13.78
N LEU A 65 -45.41 39.30 -12.82
CA LEU A 65 -44.23 40.14 -12.62
C LEU A 65 -42.96 39.34 -12.29
N VAL A 66 -43.09 38.16 -11.68
CA VAL A 66 -41.94 37.28 -11.37
C VAL A 66 -41.80 36.13 -12.36
N ALA A 67 -42.91 35.50 -12.75
CA ALA A 67 -42.87 34.36 -13.67
C ALA A 67 -42.28 34.74 -15.04
N ILE A 68 -42.70 35.87 -15.62
CA ILE A 68 -42.28 36.24 -16.98
C ILE A 68 -40.77 36.54 -17.06
N PRO A 69 -40.16 37.41 -16.22
CA PRO A 69 -38.72 37.67 -16.30
C PRO A 69 -37.87 36.45 -15.93
N ALA A 70 -38.31 35.65 -14.95
CA ALA A 70 -37.57 34.46 -14.54
C ALA A 70 -37.61 33.35 -15.59
N SER A 71 -38.74 33.14 -16.28
CA SER A 71 -38.81 32.23 -17.42
C SER A 71 -37.97 32.72 -18.61
N ILE A 72 -38.01 34.02 -18.93
CA ILE A 72 -37.15 34.60 -19.99
C ILE A 72 -35.67 34.34 -19.68
N TRP A 73 -35.24 34.60 -18.43
CA TRP A 73 -33.86 34.34 -18.01
C TRP A 73 -33.47 32.85 -18.04
N ASN A 74 -34.40 31.95 -17.70
CA ASN A 74 -34.18 30.50 -17.80
C ASN A 74 -33.93 30.08 -19.26
N PHE A 75 -34.81 30.47 -20.18
CA PHE A 75 -34.70 30.11 -21.60
C PHE A 75 -33.64 30.91 -22.38
N SER A 76 -33.03 31.94 -21.79
CA SER A 76 -31.96 32.73 -22.43
C SER A 76 -30.55 32.21 -22.14
N ARG A 77 -30.37 31.20 -21.27
CA ARG A 77 -29.04 30.63 -21.01
C ARG A 77 -28.64 29.71 -22.19
N PRO A 78 -27.37 29.69 -22.62
CA PRO A 78 -26.93 28.78 -23.66
C PRO A 78 -26.97 27.32 -23.14
N PRO A 79 -27.38 26.34 -23.97
CA PRO A 79 -27.27 24.93 -23.63
C PRO A 79 -25.81 24.49 -23.57
N VAL A 80 -25.44 23.76 -22.52
CA VAL A 80 -24.14 23.09 -22.41
C VAL A 80 -24.32 21.61 -22.71
N TYR A 81 -23.47 21.06 -23.58
CA TYR A 81 -23.43 19.65 -23.95
C TYR A 81 -22.19 18.97 -23.35
N ARG A 82 -22.26 17.64 -23.15
CA ARG A 82 -21.13 16.80 -22.73
C ARG A 82 -21.00 15.60 -23.65
N ALA A 83 -19.85 15.46 -24.31
CA ALA A 83 -19.46 14.20 -24.96
C ALA A 83 -18.53 13.42 -24.02
N ALA A 84 -18.59 12.09 -24.03
CA ALA A 84 -17.73 11.24 -23.21
C ALA A 84 -17.37 9.93 -23.94
N ALA A 85 -16.16 9.43 -23.72
CA ALA A 85 -15.67 8.12 -24.14
C ALA A 85 -15.15 7.35 -22.91
N MET A 86 -15.22 6.02 -22.96
CA MET A 86 -14.81 5.14 -21.86
C MET A 86 -13.64 4.26 -22.26
N VAL A 87 -12.56 4.36 -21.50
CA VAL A 87 -11.26 3.78 -21.83
C VAL A 87 -10.79 2.87 -20.71
N LEU A 88 -10.61 1.58 -21.00
CA LEU A 88 -10.11 0.59 -20.06
C LEU A 88 -8.58 0.63 -20.05
N THR A 89 -7.99 0.72 -18.85
CA THR A 89 -6.54 0.65 -18.71
C THR A 89 -6.16 -0.64 -18.00
N ILE A 90 -5.68 -1.61 -18.76
CA ILE A 90 -5.32 -2.94 -18.27
C ILE A 90 -3.89 -2.88 -17.74
N VAL A 91 -3.70 -3.01 -16.43
CA VAL A 91 -2.37 -3.17 -15.82
C VAL A 91 -1.99 -4.65 -15.86
N PRO A 92 -0.82 -5.02 -16.42
CA PRO A 92 -0.42 -6.42 -16.52
C PRO A 92 0.02 -7.00 -15.16
N GLU A 93 -0.30 -8.29 -14.94
CA GLU A 93 -0.13 -8.99 -13.67
C GLU A 93 1.30 -8.90 -13.09
N ALA A 94 2.32 -8.89 -13.96
CA ALA A 94 3.73 -8.84 -13.56
C ALA A 94 4.14 -7.57 -12.77
N ARG A 95 3.34 -6.49 -12.83
CA ARG A 95 3.54 -5.28 -12.00
C ARG A 95 2.45 -5.07 -10.94
N SER A 96 1.36 -5.83 -10.98
CA SER A 96 0.34 -5.78 -9.94
C SER A 96 0.77 -6.68 -8.78
N GLY A 97 1.60 -6.15 -7.88
CA GLY A 97 1.95 -6.80 -6.60
C GLY A 97 0.74 -7.03 -5.68
N TYR A 98 -0.41 -6.50 -6.07
CA TYR A 98 -1.74 -6.79 -5.56
C TYR A 98 -2.55 -7.43 -6.69
N GLY A 99 -3.31 -8.50 -6.40
CA GLY A 99 -4.14 -9.16 -7.41
C GLY A 99 -5.11 -8.19 -8.10
N ALA A 100 -5.54 -8.53 -9.32
CA ALA A 100 -6.19 -7.64 -10.30
C ALA A 100 -7.61 -7.09 -9.95
N SER A 101 -7.87 -6.72 -8.69
CA SER A 101 -9.21 -6.40 -8.17
C SER A 101 -9.32 -5.10 -7.36
N GLU A 102 -8.23 -4.38 -7.06
CA GLU A 102 -8.30 -3.03 -6.48
C GLU A 102 -7.95 -1.95 -7.51
N ALA A 103 -8.89 -1.04 -7.75
CA ALA A 103 -8.74 0.07 -8.68
C ALA A 103 -7.69 1.07 -8.16
N ASN A 104 -6.52 1.09 -8.79
CA ASN A 104 -5.40 1.91 -8.35
C ASN A 104 -5.62 3.39 -8.70
N LEU A 105 -6.19 4.15 -7.76
CA LEU A 105 -6.46 5.58 -7.88
C LEU A 105 -5.21 6.41 -8.21
N GLN A 106 -4.03 6.00 -7.75
CA GLN A 106 -2.76 6.67 -8.05
C GLN A 106 -2.36 6.49 -9.53
N HIS A 107 -2.63 5.32 -10.11
CA HIS A 107 -2.38 5.07 -11.53
C HIS A 107 -3.23 5.99 -12.42
N VAL A 108 -4.52 6.15 -12.11
CA VAL A 108 -5.41 7.03 -12.88
C VAL A 108 -5.05 8.51 -12.68
N ALA A 109 -4.59 8.91 -11.50
CA ALA A 109 -4.09 10.27 -11.27
C ALA A 109 -2.84 10.60 -12.12
N ILE A 110 -1.90 9.65 -12.26
CA ILE A 110 -0.74 9.79 -13.14
C ILE A 110 -1.18 9.87 -14.61
N GLN A 111 -2.04 8.96 -15.06
CA GLN A 111 -2.58 8.98 -16.43
C GLN A 111 -3.30 10.31 -16.76
N ARG A 112 -4.09 10.85 -15.83
CA ARG A 112 -4.77 12.15 -15.98
C ARG A 112 -3.79 13.28 -16.28
N SER A 113 -2.59 13.28 -15.70
CA SER A 113 -1.55 14.28 -15.99
C SER A 113 -0.93 14.13 -17.40
N VAL A 114 -0.86 12.90 -17.92
CA VAL A 114 -0.38 12.62 -19.29
C VAL A 114 -1.46 12.97 -20.32
N LEU A 115 -2.72 12.61 -20.04
CA LEU A 115 -3.89 12.90 -20.87
C LEU A 115 -4.15 14.40 -21.02
N LEU A 116 -3.94 15.19 -19.96
CA LEU A 116 -4.04 16.65 -19.99
C LEU A 116 -2.70 17.34 -20.32
N SER A 117 -1.70 16.60 -20.81
CA SER A 117 -0.40 17.20 -21.16
C SER A 117 -0.51 18.08 -22.41
N ARG A 118 0.13 19.25 -22.36
CA ARG A 118 0.12 20.24 -23.45
C ARG A 118 0.57 19.66 -24.81
N ARG A 119 1.55 18.75 -24.81
CA ARG A 119 2.03 18.08 -26.04
C ARG A 119 0.92 17.28 -26.71
N LEU A 120 0.17 16.50 -25.92
CA LEU A 120 -0.94 15.72 -26.43
C LEU A 120 -2.03 16.64 -27.00
N LEU A 121 -2.36 17.73 -26.32
CA LEU A 121 -3.37 18.70 -26.78
C LEU A 121 -2.94 19.50 -28.03
N GLU A 122 -1.64 19.73 -28.23
CA GLU A 122 -1.12 20.29 -29.48
C GLU A 122 -1.22 19.27 -30.63
N ASP A 123 -0.97 17.98 -30.37
CA ASP A 123 -1.16 16.88 -31.33
C ASP A 123 -2.65 16.63 -31.67
N THR A 124 -3.59 16.73 -30.71
CA THR A 124 -5.03 16.63 -31.00
C THR A 124 -5.50 17.77 -31.89
N LEU A 125 -5.06 19.00 -31.59
CA LEU A 125 -5.39 20.18 -32.38
C LEU A 125 -4.83 20.07 -33.81
N ALA A 126 -3.64 19.48 -33.97
CA ALA A 126 -3.06 19.19 -35.28
C ALA A 126 -3.84 18.14 -36.08
N ARG A 127 -4.43 17.13 -35.42
CA ARG A 127 -5.32 16.14 -36.05
C ARG A 127 -6.68 16.73 -36.41
N LEU A 128 -7.32 17.45 -35.48
CA LEU A 128 -8.59 18.14 -35.69
C LEU A 128 -8.57 19.08 -36.90
N ARG A 129 -7.43 19.74 -37.15
CA ARG A 129 -7.20 20.63 -38.31
C ARG A 129 -6.86 19.91 -39.62
N ARG A 130 -6.48 18.62 -39.59
CA ARG A 130 -6.17 17.83 -40.80
C ARG A 130 -7.39 17.19 -41.43
N GLU A 131 -8.38 16.79 -40.62
CA GLU A 131 -9.61 16.19 -41.11
C GLU A 131 -10.76 17.21 -41.17
N PRO A 132 -11.44 17.40 -42.31
CA PRO A 132 -12.72 18.09 -42.33
C PRO A 132 -13.80 17.19 -41.69
N ALA A 133 -14.81 17.80 -41.06
CA ALA A 133 -15.86 17.04 -40.39
C ALA A 133 -16.57 16.05 -41.35
N PRO A 134 -16.84 14.80 -40.94
CA PRO A 134 -17.64 13.88 -41.74
C PRO A 134 -19.03 14.49 -41.95
N ALA A 135 -19.47 14.55 -43.21
CA ALA A 135 -20.77 15.10 -43.56
C ALA A 135 -21.88 14.34 -42.79
N PRO A 136 -22.92 15.03 -42.28
CA PRO A 136 -23.97 14.39 -41.52
C PRO A 136 -24.64 13.32 -42.39
N ALA A 137 -24.60 12.07 -41.91
CA ALA A 137 -25.24 10.95 -42.59
C ALA A 137 -26.74 11.23 -42.71
N VAL A 138 -27.25 11.29 -43.94
CA VAL A 138 -28.69 11.45 -44.20
C VAL A 138 -29.40 10.23 -43.62
N GLU A 139 -30.38 10.49 -42.77
CA GLU A 139 -31.11 9.50 -41.98
C GLU A 139 -32.09 8.70 -42.86
N ASP A 140 -31.57 7.72 -43.60
CA ASP A 140 -32.37 6.81 -44.44
C ASP A 140 -33.09 5.76 -43.57
N ASN A 141 -34.23 6.21 -43.04
CA ASN A 141 -35.38 5.47 -42.51
C ASN A 141 -35.35 3.93 -42.71
N PRO A 142 -35.23 3.12 -41.63
CA PRO A 142 -35.25 1.66 -41.72
C PRO A 142 -36.68 1.13 -41.92
N ARG A 143 -37.19 1.25 -43.16
CA ARG A 143 -38.45 0.63 -43.60
C ARG A 143 -38.35 0.08 -45.03
N GLN A 144 -37.67 -1.06 -45.18
CA GLN A 144 -38.03 -2.19 -46.06
C GLN A 144 -36.84 -3.15 -46.23
N THR A 145 -36.84 -4.28 -45.52
CA THR A 145 -36.20 -5.57 -45.94
C THR A 145 -36.67 -6.70 -45.02
N SER A 146 -37.98 -6.92 -44.96
CA SER A 146 -38.57 -8.05 -44.24
C SER A 146 -39.41 -8.92 -45.19
N GLU A 147 -38.76 -9.53 -46.20
CA GLU A 147 -39.37 -10.55 -47.05
C GLU A 147 -38.29 -11.31 -47.88
N GLN A 148 -37.54 -12.23 -47.25
CA GLN A 148 -36.93 -13.42 -47.89
C GLN A 148 -36.14 -14.30 -46.89
N SER A 149 -36.83 -14.96 -45.95
CA SER A 149 -36.35 -16.24 -45.38
C SER A 149 -37.46 -17.00 -44.67
N THR A 150 -38.32 -17.68 -45.45
CA THR A 150 -39.26 -18.67 -44.90
C THR A 150 -39.45 -19.82 -45.90
N ALA A 151 -38.66 -20.89 -45.77
CA ALA A 151 -39.04 -22.29 -46.01
C ALA A 151 -37.81 -23.22 -46.02
N GLU A 152 -37.58 -23.93 -44.91
CA GLU A 152 -37.53 -25.40 -44.77
C GLU A 152 -36.82 -25.76 -43.44
N HIS A 153 -37.45 -26.36 -42.40
CA HIS A 153 -37.84 -27.78 -42.29
C HIS A 153 -36.63 -28.75 -42.42
N ARG A 154 -36.28 -29.73 -41.57
CA ARG A 154 -36.76 -30.39 -40.31
C ARG A 154 -35.53 -31.14 -39.69
N THR A 155 -35.49 -31.80 -38.51
CA THR A 155 -36.49 -32.17 -37.47
C THR A 155 -35.86 -32.31 -36.06
N ALA A 156 -36.70 -32.05 -35.06
CA ALA A 156 -36.75 -32.51 -33.66
C ALA A 156 -36.04 -33.81 -33.17
N GLY A 157 -35.69 -33.80 -31.87
CA GLY A 157 -35.54 -34.95 -30.96
C GLY A 157 -34.18 -35.03 -30.25
N SER A 158 -34.02 -35.36 -28.96
CA SER A 158 -34.91 -35.65 -27.83
C SER A 158 -34.05 -36.13 -26.65
N ARG A 159 -34.28 -35.59 -25.44
CA ARG A 159 -34.00 -36.19 -24.09
C ARG A 159 -32.56 -36.28 -23.53
N SER A 160 -32.37 -35.52 -22.44
CA SER A 160 -32.00 -35.94 -21.07
C SER A 160 -31.20 -37.24 -20.83
N ALA A 161 -30.08 -37.13 -20.10
CA ALA A 161 -30.01 -37.44 -18.67
C ALA A 161 -28.64 -37.05 -18.07
N ALA A 162 -28.60 -36.76 -16.77
CA ALA A 162 -27.36 -36.48 -16.03
C ALA A 162 -26.87 -37.74 -15.28
N LEU A 163 -25.56 -37.86 -15.08
CA LEU A 163 -24.88 -38.24 -13.82
C LEU A 163 -23.36 -38.44 -14.04
N ASN A 164 -22.58 -38.40 -12.95
CA ASN A 164 -21.14 -38.15 -12.93
C ASN A 164 -20.30 -39.45 -12.68
N PRO A 165 -19.01 -39.44 -12.25
CA PRO A 165 -17.86 -39.95 -13.02
C PRO A 165 -17.23 -41.25 -12.46
N LEU A 166 -16.16 -41.78 -13.09
CA LEU A 166 -14.95 -42.31 -12.40
C LEU A 166 -13.78 -42.79 -13.33
N SER A 167 -12.54 -42.50 -12.91
CA SER A 167 -11.29 -43.32 -12.92
C SER A 167 -10.69 -44.02 -14.17
N ALA A 168 -9.51 -43.52 -14.54
CA ALA A 168 -8.19 -44.20 -14.65
C ALA A 168 -8.02 -45.65 -15.20
N HIS A 169 -7.08 -45.81 -16.14
CA HIS A 169 -5.99 -46.80 -16.00
C HIS A 169 -4.71 -46.46 -16.80
N VAL A 170 -3.58 -47.00 -16.33
CA VAL A 170 -2.23 -46.92 -16.93
C VAL A 170 -1.85 -48.31 -17.45
N THR A 171 -1.13 -48.39 -18.58
CA THR A 171 -0.44 -49.64 -18.96
C THR A 171 0.97 -49.35 -19.48
N SER A 172 1.95 -50.06 -18.91
CA SER A 172 3.38 -50.01 -19.23
C SER A 172 3.75 -50.87 -20.45
N GLY A 173 4.78 -50.46 -21.20
CA GLY A 173 5.44 -51.30 -22.21
C GLY A 173 6.97 -51.17 -22.13
N THR A 174 7.67 -52.27 -21.84
CA THR A 174 9.13 -52.33 -21.69
C THR A 174 9.85 -52.53 -23.02
N GLY A 175 10.96 -51.83 -23.26
CA GLY A 175 11.85 -52.07 -24.40
C GLY A 175 13.29 -51.70 -24.09
N THR A 176 14.18 -52.70 -24.01
CA THR A 176 15.63 -52.51 -23.82
C THR A 176 16.32 -52.26 -25.16
N GLY A 177 17.23 -51.28 -25.21
CA GLY A 177 18.02 -50.99 -26.41
C GLY A 177 19.31 -50.25 -26.08
N THR A 178 20.43 -50.98 -26.03
CA THR A 178 21.78 -50.39 -25.95
C THR A 178 22.21 -49.88 -27.33
N GLY A 179 22.67 -48.64 -27.40
CA GLY A 179 23.16 -48.03 -28.65
C GLY A 179 24.30 -47.04 -28.39
N THR A 180 25.53 -47.52 -28.51
CA THR A 180 26.73 -46.67 -28.50
C THR A 180 26.86 -45.94 -29.85
N GLY A 181 26.94 -44.61 -29.82
CA GLY A 181 27.08 -43.77 -31.01
C GLY A 181 28.17 -42.72 -30.86
N THR A 182 29.43 -43.11 -31.10
CA THR A 182 30.54 -42.14 -31.22
C THR A 182 30.45 -41.40 -32.55
N GLY A 183 30.19 -40.11 -32.51
CA GLY A 183 30.05 -39.24 -33.68
C GLY A 183 31.01 -38.04 -33.65
N THR A 184 32.30 -38.28 -33.91
CA THR A 184 33.27 -37.21 -34.16
C THR A 184 33.00 -36.55 -35.51
N GLY A 185 32.49 -35.32 -35.51
CA GLY A 185 32.25 -34.51 -36.72
C GLY A 185 33.11 -33.25 -36.74
N THR A 186 34.35 -33.35 -37.22
CA THR A 186 35.19 -32.19 -37.52
C THR A 186 34.68 -31.49 -38.78
N GLY A 187 34.26 -30.23 -38.68
CA GLY A 187 33.77 -29.41 -39.79
C GLY A 187 34.39 -28.01 -39.80
N THR A 188 35.61 -27.89 -40.29
CA THR A 188 36.23 -26.58 -40.56
C THR A 188 35.62 -25.95 -41.82
N GLY A 189 35.02 -24.77 -41.69
CA GLY A 189 34.47 -24.01 -42.81
C GLY A 189 34.79 -22.52 -42.70
N THR A 190 35.90 -22.09 -43.28
CA THR A 190 36.25 -20.67 -43.42
C THR A 190 35.48 -20.04 -44.58
N GLY A 191 34.85 -18.88 -44.34
CA GLY A 191 34.11 -18.14 -45.37
C GLY A 191 34.05 -16.65 -45.06
N SER A 192 35.01 -15.89 -45.58
CA SER A 192 35.01 -14.42 -45.50
C SER A 192 34.12 -13.83 -46.60
N GLY A 193 33.26 -12.88 -46.26
CA GLY A 193 32.41 -12.16 -47.22
C GLY A 193 32.04 -10.76 -46.73
N SER A 194 32.82 -9.76 -47.14
CA SER A 194 32.46 -8.35 -46.97
C SER A 194 31.49 -7.92 -48.09
N GLY A 195 30.48 -7.12 -47.76
CA GLY A 195 29.47 -6.67 -48.72
C GLY A 195 28.70 -5.44 -48.23
N SER A 196 29.29 -4.26 -48.38
CA SER A 196 28.60 -2.97 -48.20
C SER A 196 27.65 -2.70 -49.38
N GLY A 197 26.40 -2.31 -49.11
CA GLY A 197 25.42 -2.00 -50.15
C GLY A 197 24.39 -0.94 -49.71
N THR A 198 24.73 0.33 -49.91
CA THR A 198 23.76 1.44 -49.90
C THR A 198 22.80 1.32 -51.08
N SER A 199 21.49 1.47 -50.86
CA SER A 199 20.52 1.76 -51.90
C SER A 199 19.92 3.16 -51.71
N THR A 200 19.98 3.95 -52.78
CA THR A 200 19.37 5.28 -52.90
C THR A 200 18.27 5.21 -53.94
N GLY A 201 17.14 5.86 -53.66
CA GLY A 201 16.06 6.17 -54.60
C GLY A 201 15.25 7.29 -53.93
N ASP A 202 15.40 8.56 -54.27
CA ASP A 202 15.35 9.23 -55.58
C ASP A 202 13.93 9.21 -56.18
N ALA A 203 13.22 10.30 -55.96
CA ALA A 203 11.92 10.62 -56.55
C ALA A 203 11.95 12.11 -56.92
N VAL A 204 12.14 12.37 -58.20
CA VAL A 204 12.43 13.70 -58.76
C VAL A 204 11.16 14.54 -58.96
N LEU A 205 11.29 15.84 -58.67
CA LEU A 205 10.33 16.89 -59.03
C LEU A 205 10.11 16.97 -60.55
N VAL A 206 8.85 16.94 -60.99
CA VAL A 206 8.47 17.48 -62.31
C VAL A 206 7.37 18.51 -62.12
N SER A 207 7.74 19.77 -62.36
CA SER A 207 6.83 20.87 -62.64
C SER A 207 6.17 20.67 -64.00
N ASP A 208 4.89 21.00 -64.14
CA ASP A 208 4.36 21.35 -65.45
C ASP A 208 3.39 22.53 -65.40
N THR A 209 3.52 23.41 -66.38
CA THR A 209 2.78 24.68 -66.50
C THR A 209 2.02 24.72 -67.81
N ALA A 210 0.69 24.76 -67.76
CA ALA A 210 -0.11 25.15 -68.91
C ALA A 210 -1.44 25.78 -68.45
N GLY A 211 -1.67 27.04 -68.83
CA GLY A 211 -2.97 27.67 -68.69
C GLY A 211 -3.79 27.55 -69.98
N ALA A 212 -5.11 27.42 -69.84
CA ALA A 212 -6.06 27.69 -70.90
C ALA A 212 -7.32 28.33 -70.31
N ALA A 213 -7.68 29.51 -70.80
CA ALA A 213 -8.84 30.25 -70.32
C ALA A 213 -10.12 29.88 -71.08
N SER A 214 -11.27 29.95 -70.42
CA SER A 214 -12.54 30.31 -71.07
C SER A 214 -13.52 30.95 -70.08
N GLN A 215 -14.19 31.99 -70.56
CA GLN A 215 -15.20 32.79 -69.88
C GLN A 215 -16.52 31.98 -69.78
N SER A 216 -17.47 32.23 -68.86
CA SER A 216 -18.40 33.37 -68.99
C SER A 216 -19.41 33.56 -67.83
N ASN A 217 -19.53 34.82 -67.41
CA ASN A 217 -20.70 35.54 -66.87
C ASN A 217 -21.33 35.25 -65.47
N PRO A 218 -21.99 36.27 -64.85
CA PRO A 218 -22.31 36.32 -63.42
C PRO A 218 -23.83 36.31 -63.13
N PRO A 219 -24.23 36.55 -61.86
CA PRO A 219 -25.14 37.68 -61.63
C PRO A 219 -24.64 38.69 -60.57
N ALA A 220 -25.26 39.86 -60.56
CA ALA A 220 -24.85 41.05 -59.83
C ALA A 220 -25.83 41.38 -58.64
N PRO A 221 -25.90 42.59 -58.03
CA PRO A 221 -25.58 42.67 -56.61
C PRO A 221 -26.68 43.28 -55.71
N GLY A 222 -26.48 43.14 -54.40
CA GLY A 222 -26.90 44.13 -53.41
C GLY A 222 -28.22 43.90 -52.68
N SER A 223 -28.13 43.67 -51.37
CA SER A 223 -28.97 44.39 -50.42
C SER A 223 -28.16 44.67 -49.15
N THR A 224 -27.98 45.96 -48.84
CA THR A 224 -27.39 46.42 -47.59
C THR A 224 -28.48 46.63 -46.56
N THR A 225 -28.37 45.96 -45.41
CA THR A 225 -29.13 46.34 -44.19
C THR A 225 -28.19 46.18 -42.99
N PRO A 226 -27.76 47.28 -42.36
CA PRO A 226 -27.02 47.23 -41.10
C PRO A 226 -28.01 47.34 -39.93
N THR A 227 -28.28 46.22 -39.24
CA THR A 227 -29.07 46.22 -38.01
C THR A 227 -28.50 45.23 -36.99
N ASP A 228 -27.89 45.80 -35.96
CA ASP A 228 -27.73 45.34 -34.57
C ASP A 228 -27.31 43.90 -34.20
N ALA A 229 -26.21 43.89 -33.45
CA ALA A 229 -26.04 43.20 -32.16
C ALA A 229 -26.03 41.66 -32.09
N SER A 230 -24.81 41.15 -31.90
CA SER A 230 -24.48 40.13 -30.89
C SER A 230 -25.29 38.83 -30.90
N ALA A 231 -25.03 37.99 -31.90
CA ALA A 231 -25.12 36.53 -31.73
C ALA A 231 -23.69 35.98 -31.62
N ASP A 232 -23.38 35.38 -30.47
CA ASP A 232 -22.06 34.79 -30.18
C ASP A 232 -21.94 33.45 -30.93
N SER A 233 -21.28 33.47 -32.08
CA SER A 233 -21.09 32.28 -32.91
C SER A 233 -20.00 31.39 -32.32
N ALA A 234 -20.34 30.12 -32.02
CA ALA A 234 -19.44 29.15 -31.42
C ALA A 234 -18.08 29.05 -32.16
N PRO A 235 -16.96 28.84 -31.44
CA PRO A 235 -15.62 28.84 -32.04
C PRO A 235 -15.48 27.73 -33.09
N SER A 236 -14.91 28.07 -34.24
CA SER A 236 -14.62 27.09 -35.29
C SER A 236 -13.36 26.30 -34.94
N VAL A 237 -13.18 25.12 -35.54
CA VAL A 237 -11.99 24.24 -35.32
C VAL A 237 -10.66 24.97 -35.54
N GLU A 238 -10.68 26.00 -36.39
CA GLU A 238 -9.53 26.83 -36.72
C GLU A 238 -9.13 27.78 -35.58
N ASP A 239 -10.11 28.28 -34.80
CA ASP A 239 -9.93 29.25 -33.71
C ASP A 239 -9.49 28.62 -32.38
N LEU A 240 -9.69 27.31 -32.21
CA LEU A 240 -9.36 26.60 -30.96
C LEU A 240 -7.86 26.64 -30.63
N THR A 241 -7.53 26.87 -29.36
CA THR A 241 -6.19 26.76 -28.80
C THR A 241 -6.06 25.58 -27.83
N ALA A 242 -4.83 25.21 -27.47
CA ALA A 242 -4.58 24.17 -26.47
C ALA A 242 -5.08 24.55 -25.06
N ASP A 243 -5.13 25.84 -24.75
CA ASP A 243 -5.65 26.34 -23.47
C ASP A 243 -7.19 26.28 -23.44
N ASP A 244 -7.87 26.53 -24.57
CA ASP A 244 -9.32 26.30 -24.68
C ASP A 244 -9.65 24.81 -24.47
N LEU A 245 -8.87 23.92 -25.11
CA LEU A 245 -8.99 22.48 -24.92
C LEU A 245 -8.81 22.08 -23.44
N LEU A 246 -7.82 22.64 -22.72
CA LEU A 246 -7.67 22.41 -21.27
C LEU A 246 -8.90 22.79 -20.44
N THR A 247 -9.68 23.80 -20.86
CA THR A 247 -10.92 24.17 -20.16
C THR A 247 -12.12 23.31 -20.54
N MET A 248 -12.14 22.76 -21.75
CA MET A 248 -13.24 21.91 -22.25
C MET A 248 -13.11 20.46 -21.80
N LEU A 249 -11.88 19.93 -21.71
CA LEU A 249 -11.60 18.51 -21.47
C LEU A 249 -11.45 18.17 -19.97
N ALA A 250 -11.99 17.02 -19.59
CA ALA A 250 -11.93 16.46 -18.24
C ALA A 250 -11.64 14.95 -18.29
N VAL A 251 -10.82 14.49 -17.35
CA VAL A 251 -10.48 13.07 -17.14
C VAL A 251 -10.99 12.67 -15.77
N ASP A 252 -12.06 11.87 -15.72
CA ASP A 252 -12.71 11.49 -14.47
C ASP A 252 -12.56 9.96 -14.25
N PRO A 253 -11.97 9.51 -13.12
CA PRO A 253 -11.87 8.08 -12.81
C PRO A 253 -13.24 7.51 -12.47
N VAL A 254 -13.60 6.35 -13.03
CA VAL A 254 -14.83 5.64 -12.64
C VAL A 254 -14.54 4.82 -11.37
N PRO A 255 -15.18 5.13 -10.21
CA PRO A 255 -14.83 4.52 -8.93
C PRO A 255 -14.89 2.99 -8.95
N GLN A 256 -13.96 2.35 -8.25
CA GLN A 256 -13.86 0.88 -8.12
C GLN A 256 -13.65 0.12 -9.44
N THR A 257 -13.23 0.80 -10.52
CA THR A 257 -12.91 0.19 -11.80
C THR A 257 -11.59 0.75 -12.37
N ASN A 258 -10.97 0.02 -13.30
CA ASN A 258 -9.82 0.51 -14.08
C ASN A 258 -10.25 1.29 -15.34
N LEU A 259 -11.41 1.95 -15.27
CA LEU A 259 -12.02 2.67 -16.38
C LEU A 259 -11.84 4.17 -16.19
N VAL A 260 -11.36 4.83 -17.25
CA VAL A 260 -11.17 6.28 -17.31
C VAL A 260 -12.23 6.86 -18.23
N GLU A 261 -13.02 7.80 -17.71
CA GLU A 261 -13.97 8.56 -18.53
C GLU A 261 -13.27 9.81 -19.07
N LEU A 262 -13.12 9.87 -20.39
CA LEU A 262 -12.61 11.01 -21.13
C LEU A 262 -13.82 11.84 -21.58
N SER A 263 -14.01 13.05 -21.03
CA SER A 263 -15.18 13.88 -21.39
C SER A 263 -14.82 15.29 -21.79
N ALA A 264 -15.63 15.89 -22.68
CA ALA A 264 -15.51 17.28 -23.09
C ALA A 264 -16.85 18.01 -22.92
N ARG A 265 -16.81 19.26 -22.44
CA ARG A 265 -17.98 20.13 -22.22
C ARG A 265 -17.91 21.38 -23.11
N GLY A 266 -19.03 21.80 -23.70
CA GLY A 266 -19.08 22.97 -24.59
C GLY A 266 -20.44 23.17 -25.26
N GLY A 267 -20.50 24.11 -26.23
CA GLY A 267 -21.76 24.51 -26.90
C GLY A 267 -22.13 23.73 -28.16
N ASP A 268 -21.15 23.14 -28.87
CA ASP A 268 -21.40 22.35 -30.10
C ASP A 268 -21.24 20.84 -29.83
N PRO A 269 -22.33 20.04 -29.84
CA PRO A 269 -22.27 18.61 -29.55
C PRO A 269 -21.49 17.80 -30.61
N ALA A 270 -21.45 18.23 -31.86
CA ALA A 270 -20.77 17.49 -32.93
C ALA A 270 -19.25 17.67 -32.84
N LEU A 271 -18.81 18.91 -32.57
CA LEU A 271 -17.41 19.24 -32.32
C LEU A 271 -16.87 18.51 -31.07
N LEU A 272 -17.62 18.46 -29.97
CA LEU A 272 -17.18 17.82 -28.73
C LEU A 272 -16.91 16.31 -28.89
N ALA A 273 -17.81 15.58 -29.56
CA ALA A 273 -17.61 14.15 -29.82
C ALA A 273 -16.35 13.91 -30.65
N ARG A 274 -16.11 14.77 -31.65
CA ARG A 274 -14.91 14.72 -32.48
C ARG A 274 -13.63 15.02 -31.68
N ILE A 275 -13.63 16.05 -30.82
CA ILE A 275 -12.49 16.40 -29.96
C ILE A 275 -12.08 15.20 -29.08
N VAL A 276 -13.04 14.51 -28.45
CA VAL A 276 -12.73 13.38 -27.57
C VAL A 276 -12.18 12.18 -28.36
N ASN A 277 -12.72 11.89 -29.55
CA ASN A 277 -12.22 10.79 -30.39
C ASN A 277 -10.81 11.07 -30.94
N GLU A 278 -10.51 12.30 -31.39
CA GLU A 278 -9.16 12.68 -31.81
C GLU A 278 -8.16 12.68 -30.64
N TRP A 279 -8.61 12.99 -29.44
CA TRP A 279 -7.81 12.93 -28.22
C TRP A 279 -7.41 11.52 -27.84
N LEU A 280 -8.35 10.58 -27.94
CA LEU A 280 -8.10 9.17 -27.75
C LEU A 280 -7.09 8.63 -28.78
N ALA A 281 -7.31 8.89 -30.07
CA ALA A 281 -6.40 8.47 -31.15
C ALA A 281 -5.02 9.14 -31.11
N ALA A 282 -4.90 10.34 -30.53
CA ALA A 282 -3.61 10.97 -30.25
C ALA A 282 -2.89 10.31 -29.07
N TYR A 283 -3.63 9.94 -28.03
CA TYR A 283 -3.09 9.32 -26.82
C TYR A 283 -2.56 7.91 -27.08
N GLU A 284 -3.26 7.11 -27.89
CA GLU A 284 -2.81 5.78 -28.34
C GLU A 284 -1.43 5.85 -29.02
N VAL A 285 -1.26 6.73 -30.00
CA VAL A 285 0.02 6.88 -30.74
C VAL A 285 1.14 7.46 -29.86
N LEU A 286 0.81 8.35 -28.92
CA LEU A 286 1.78 8.81 -27.92
C LEU A 286 2.24 7.65 -27.02
N ARG A 287 1.30 6.79 -26.62
CA ARG A 287 1.55 5.67 -25.72
C ARG A 287 2.38 4.58 -26.39
N GLU A 288 2.08 4.24 -27.64
CA GLU A 288 2.84 3.26 -28.43
C GLU A 288 4.32 3.65 -28.52
N ARG A 289 4.61 4.90 -28.92
CA ARG A 289 5.98 5.45 -28.99
C ARG A 289 6.71 5.46 -27.64
N GLU A 290 6.01 5.75 -26.55
CA GLU A 290 6.59 5.73 -25.20
C GLU A 290 6.94 4.29 -24.77
N ILE A 291 6.12 3.30 -25.15
CA ILE A 291 6.41 1.88 -24.91
C ILE A 291 7.61 1.43 -25.77
N GLU A 292 7.63 1.74 -27.06
CA GLU A 292 8.75 1.45 -27.97
C GLU A 292 10.08 2.03 -27.44
N ALA A 293 10.05 3.30 -27.01
CA ALA A 293 11.21 3.96 -26.42
C ALA A 293 11.68 3.26 -25.13
N GLN A 294 10.76 2.95 -24.20
CA GLN A 294 11.10 2.26 -22.95
C GLN A 294 11.61 0.83 -23.16
N VAL A 295 11.11 0.12 -24.18
CA VAL A 295 11.61 -1.20 -24.58
C VAL A 295 13.01 -1.08 -25.20
N GLY A 296 13.23 -0.12 -26.11
CA GLY A 296 14.55 0.16 -26.69
C GLY A 296 15.60 0.48 -25.62
N ASP A 297 15.27 1.40 -24.72
CA ASP A 297 16.09 1.76 -23.55
C ASP A 297 16.44 0.56 -22.66
N ARG A 298 15.53 -0.42 -22.53
CA ARG A 298 15.74 -1.64 -21.72
C ARG A 298 16.56 -2.68 -22.46
N LEU A 299 16.33 -2.85 -23.77
CA LEU A 299 17.14 -3.72 -24.63
C LEU A 299 18.59 -3.23 -24.67
N GLU A 300 18.83 -1.94 -24.90
CA GLU A 300 20.18 -1.35 -24.86
C GLU A 300 20.86 -1.66 -23.52
N LYS A 301 20.19 -1.42 -22.38
CA LYS A 301 20.73 -1.72 -21.04
C LYS A 301 21.00 -3.22 -20.82
N LEU A 302 20.27 -4.12 -21.46
CA LEU A 302 20.51 -5.58 -21.39
C LEU A 302 21.70 -5.99 -22.25
N GLU A 303 21.85 -5.46 -23.45
CA GLU A 303 23.00 -5.71 -24.33
C GLU A 303 24.30 -5.18 -23.69
N ASP A 304 24.22 -3.99 -23.11
CA ASP A 304 25.28 -3.32 -22.37
C ASP A 304 25.69 -4.12 -21.11
N ARG A 305 24.75 -4.82 -20.46
CA ARG A 305 25.04 -5.81 -19.40
C ARG A 305 25.65 -7.10 -19.96
N ALA A 306 25.15 -7.62 -21.07
CA ALA A 306 25.66 -8.84 -21.70
C ALA A 306 27.12 -8.67 -22.14
N SER A 307 27.47 -7.56 -22.79
CA SER A 307 28.85 -7.24 -23.18
C SER A 307 29.78 -7.15 -21.95
N ARG A 308 29.35 -6.47 -20.87
CA ARG A 308 30.11 -6.43 -19.62
C ARG A 308 30.26 -7.79 -18.93
N LEU A 309 29.30 -8.70 -19.09
CA LEU A 309 29.41 -10.07 -18.61
C LEU A 309 30.39 -10.87 -19.48
N GLU A 310 30.34 -10.73 -20.81
CA GLU A 310 31.27 -11.38 -21.74
C GLU A 310 32.73 -11.01 -21.44
N ASP A 311 33.02 -9.71 -21.26
CA ASP A 311 34.35 -9.23 -20.87
C ASP A 311 34.82 -9.83 -19.53
N ARG A 312 33.92 -9.92 -18.54
CA ARG A 312 34.23 -10.52 -17.23
C ARG A 312 34.45 -12.03 -17.32
N ILE A 313 33.64 -12.74 -18.11
CA ILE A 313 33.77 -14.18 -18.37
C ILE A 313 35.11 -14.45 -19.06
N LYS A 314 35.46 -13.67 -20.09
CA LYS A 314 36.74 -13.74 -20.78
C LYS A 314 37.91 -13.52 -19.82
N ALA A 315 37.88 -12.43 -19.03
CA ALA A 315 38.92 -12.15 -18.05
C ALA A 315 39.05 -13.25 -16.98
N LYS A 316 37.94 -13.90 -16.57
CA LYS A 316 37.94 -15.03 -15.64
C LYS A 316 38.46 -16.32 -16.28
N ARG A 317 38.14 -16.60 -17.55
CA ARG A 317 38.72 -17.72 -18.32
C ARG A 317 40.23 -17.53 -18.48
N ASP A 318 40.67 -16.35 -18.92
CA ASP A 318 42.10 -16.00 -19.05
C ASP A 318 42.83 -16.15 -17.70
N ALA A 319 42.19 -15.71 -16.59
CA ALA A 319 42.75 -15.88 -15.24
C ALA A 319 42.82 -17.35 -14.79
N LEU A 320 41.81 -18.17 -15.11
CA LEU A 320 41.75 -19.60 -14.80
C LEU A 320 42.80 -20.38 -15.60
N ASP A 321 42.97 -20.07 -16.88
CA ASP A 321 43.97 -20.72 -17.74
C ASP A 321 45.39 -20.30 -17.36
N ALA A 322 45.63 -19.02 -17.08
CA ALA A 322 46.90 -18.58 -16.51
C ALA A 322 47.17 -19.19 -15.11
N PHE A 323 46.13 -19.53 -14.34
CA PHE A 323 46.29 -20.27 -13.08
C PHE A 323 46.66 -21.74 -13.34
N ARG A 324 46.02 -22.40 -14.32
CA ARG A 324 46.36 -23.76 -14.77
C ARG A 324 47.81 -23.87 -15.24
N GLU A 325 48.29 -22.91 -16.04
CA GLU A 325 49.67 -22.85 -16.52
C GLU A 325 50.68 -22.64 -15.38
N ARG A 326 50.40 -21.72 -14.43
CA ARG A 326 51.32 -21.43 -13.32
C ARG A 326 51.54 -22.61 -12.36
N PHE A 327 50.55 -23.49 -12.22
CA PHE A 327 50.54 -24.57 -11.24
C PHE A 327 50.52 -25.98 -11.87
N ASP A 328 50.72 -26.09 -13.20
CA ASP A 328 50.72 -27.34 -13.98
C ASP A 328 49.52 -28.26 -13.64
N ILE A 329 48.33 -27.68 -13.71
CA ILE A 329 47.07 -28.27 -13.19
C ILE A 329 46.51 -29.32 -14.16
N VAL A 330 47.26 -30.40 -14.37
CA VAL A 330 46.86 -31.55 -15.19
C VAL A 330 46.52 -32.77 -14.33
N THR A 331 47.06 -32.88 -13.11
CA THR A 331 46.96 -34.11 -12.28
C THR A 331 46.33 -33.93 -10.88
N LEU A 332 45.50 -32.88 -10.72
CA LEU A 332 44.79 -32.48 -9.48
C LEU A 332 44.41 -33.61 -8.50
N GLY A 333 43.66 -34.61 -8.99
CA GLY A 333 43.10 -35.66 -8.15
C GLY A 333 44.10 -36.69 -7.64
N ARG A 334 45.28 -36.81 -8.29
CA ARG A 334 46.29 -37.81 -7.93
C ARG A 334 47.22 -37.30 -6.84
N ASP A 335 47.65 -36.06 -6.96
CA ASP A 335 48.68 -35.47 -6.10
C ASP A 335 48.17 -35.20 -4.67
N SER A 336 46.86 -34.91 -4.53
CA SER A 336 46.20 -34.80 -3.22
C SER A 336 46.29 -36.11 -2.40
N ASN A 337 45.95 -37.25 -3.03
CA ASN A 337 46.03 -38.56 -2.38
C ASN A 337 47.49 -38.94 -2.07
N GLU A 338 48.40 -38.71 -3.02
CA GLU A 338 49.84 -38.98 -2.86
C GLU A 338 50.48 -38.13 -1.73
N ALA A 339 49.97 -36.91 -1.51
CA ALA A 339 50.39 -36.06 -0.39
C ALA A 339 49.88 -36.58 0.96
N MET A 340 48.65 -37.10 1.02
CA MET A 340 48.04 -37.66 2.23
C MET A 340 48.72 -38.97 2.66
N GLU A 341 48.99 -39.88 1.72
CA GLU A 341 49.72 -41.13 1.98
C GLU A 341 51.14 -40.87 2.52
N ARG A 342 51.83 -39.85 1.99
CA ARG A 342 53.13 -39.38 2.50
C ARG A 342 53.04 -38.80 3.92
N LEU A 343 51.98 -38.07 4.26
CA LEU A 343 51.78 -37.56 5.62
C LEU A 343 51.54 -38.71 6.61
N SER A 344 50.66 -39.65 6.26
CA SER A 344 50.37 -40.83 7.08
C SER A 344 51.63 -41.68 7.34
N SER A 345 52.39 -42.00 6.29
CA SER A 345 53.62 -42.80 6.40
C SER A 345 54.77 -42.10 7.13
N LEU A 346 54.86 -40.76 7.08
CA LEU A 346 55.79 -40.01 7.93
C LEU A 346 55.36 -40.01 9.41
N GLN A 347 54.05 -39.92 9.68
CA GLN A 347 53.52 -39.96 11.03
C GLN A 347 53.67 -41.35 11.68
N GLU A 348 53.52 -42.42 10.92
CA GLU A 348 53.83 -43.78 11.39
C GLU A 348 55.33 -43.97 11.67
N GLN A 349 56.21 -43.46 10.79
CA GLN A 349 57.66 -43.47 11.03
C GLN A 349 58.06 -42.69 12.29
N LEU A 350 57.39 -41.56 12.56
CA LEU A 350 57.59 -40.76 13.76
C LEU A 350 57.20 -41.54 15.03
N SER A 351 56.03 -42.19 15.06
CA SER A 351 55.61 -43.03 16.20
C SER A 351 56.64 -44.11 16.52
N ARG A 352 57.10 -44.84 15.49
CA ARG A 352 58.13 -45.89 15.64
C ARG A 352 59.47 -45.32 16.14
N ALA A 353 59.83 -44.09 15.77
CA ALA A 353 61.04 -43.43 16.26
C ALA A 353 60.89 -42.94 17.72
N GLU A 354 59.72 -42.46 18.12
CA GLU A 354 59.40 -42.07 19.50
C GLU A 354 59.38 -43.29 20.45
N GLU A 355 58.84 -44.42 19.99
CA GLU A 355 58.94 -45.72 20.67
C GLU A 355 60.40 -46.15 20.86
N ALA A 356 61.25 -45.99 19.84
CA ALA A 356 62.68 -46.28 19.94
C ALA A 356 63.41 -45.36 20.94
N VAL A 357 63.03 -44.08 21.01
CA VAL A 357 63.53 -43.15 22.04
C VAL A 357 63.10 -43.60 23.44
N ALA A 358 61.85 -44.04 23.62
CA ALA A 358 61.36 -44.54 24.90
C ALA A 358 62.10 -45.81 25.34
N ALA A 359 62.30 -46.76 24.43
CA ALA A 359 63.06 -47.98 24.68
C ALA A 359 64.53 -47.70 25.06
N ALA A 360 65.21 -46.82 24.31
CA ALA A 360 66.61 -46.45 24.60
C ALA A 360 66.74 -45.73 25.96
N ARG A 361 65.79 -44.85 26.32
CA ARG A 361 65.77 -44.19 27.64
C ARG A 361 65.57 -45.20 28.77
N ALA A 362 64.62 -46.12 28.62
CA ALA A 362 64.38 -47.17 29.60
C ALA A 362 65.62 -48.05 29.81
N GLU A 363 66.38 -48.35 28.75
CA GLU A 363 67.61 -49.13 28.86
C GLU A 363 68.75 -48.36 29.57
N ARG A 364 68.94 -47.08 29.23
CA ARG A 364 69.82 -46.19 30.01
C ARG A 364 69.45 -46.19 31.49
N ASP A 365 68.16 -46.06 31.82
CA ASP A 365 67.69 -45.96 33.20
C ASP A 365 67.84 -47.28 33.97
N ARG A 366 67.74 -48.44 33.28
CA ARG A 366 68.11 -49.75 33.84
C ARG A 366 69.59 -49.84 34.16
N ILE A 367 70.46 -49.40 33.25
CA ILE A 367 71.91 -49.42 33.44
C ILE A 367 72.31 -48.47 34.58
N GLU A 368 71.80 -47.25 34.58
CA GLU A 368 72.07 -46.23 35.62
C GLU A 368 71.58 -46.68 37.00
N SER A 369 70.38 -47.27 37.11
CA SER A 369 69.86 -47.81 38.37
C SER A 369 70.58 -49.08 38.84
N ALA A 370 71.08 -49.93 37.93
CA ALA A 370 71.92 -51.07 38.28
C ALA A 370 73.27 -50.62 38.86
N ILE A 371 73.93 -49.64 38.22
CA ILE A 371 75.17 -49.02 38.70
C ILE A 371 74.96 -48.37 40.08
N ALA A 372 73.89 -47.58 40.25
CA ALA A 372 73.54 -46.96 41.53
C ALA A 372 73.24 -47.97 42.65
N ALA A 373 72.72 -49.15 42.30
CA ALA A 373 72.50 -50.26 43.23
C ALA A 373 73.76 -51.11 43.51
N GLY A 374 74.94 -50.68 43.06
CA GLY A 374 76.21 -51.42 43.26
C GLY A 374 76.33 -52.71 42.45
N ARG A 375 75.54 -52.86 41.38
CA ARG A 375 75.60 -54.00 40.44
C ARG A 375 76.27 -53.54 39.15
N PRO A 376 77.59 -53.78 38.95
CA PRO A 376 78.29 -53.31 37.77
C PRO A 376 77.78 -54.01 36.52
N VAL A 377 77.22 -53.23 35.59
CA VAL A 377 76.85 -53.68 34.24
C VAL A 377 78.09 -53.57 33.38
N VAL A 378 78.44 -54.62 32.64
CA VAL A 378 79.68 -54.71 31.87
C VAL A 378 79.33 -55.22 30.46
N PRO A 379 79.81 -54.58 29.37
CA PRO A 379 79.55 -55.04 28.01
C PRO A 379 80.07 -56.47 27.77
N GLU A 380 79.38 -57.23 26.94
CA GLU A 380 79.73 -58.63 26.58
C GLU A 380 81.22 -58.79 26.20
N GLN A 381 81.78 -57.80 25.52
CA GLN A 381 83.19 -57.74 25.07
C GLN A 381 84.21 -57.76 26.22
N LEU A 382 83.83 -57.28 27.41
CA LEU A 382 84.66 -57.26 28.61
C LEU A 382 84.29 -58.37 29.59
N GLU A 383 83.08 -58.94 29.49
CA GLU A 383 82.57 -59.98 30.38
C GLU A 383 83.45 -61.25 30.38
N ASP A 384 83.93 -61.68 29.20
CA ASP A 384 84.88 -62.79 29.05
C ASP A 384 86.24 -62.55 29.73
N ARG A 385 86.67 -61.31 29.89
CA ARG A 385 87.92 -60.98 30.59
C ARG A 385 87.67 -60.85 32.08
N LEU A 386 86.56 -60.23 32.47
CA LEU A 386 86.14 -60.05 33.84
C LEU A 386 85.79 -61.37 34.53
N SER A 387 85.14 -62.32 33.84
CA SER A 387 84.84 -63.65 34.38
C SER A 387 86.12 -64.43 34.73
N ARG A 388 87.14 -64.38 33.86
CA ARG A 388 88.47 -64.94 34.12
C ARG A 388 89.17 -64.26 35.30
N LEU A 389 89.12 -62.93 35.41
CA LEU A 389 89.67 -62.20 36.55
C LEU A 389 88.95 -62.54 37.86
N ARG A 390 87.62 -62.57 37.88
CA ARG A 390 86.80 -63.00 39.03
C ARG A 390 87.14 -64.43 39.45
N GLN A 391 87.31 -65.36 38.50
CA GLN A 391 87.72 -66.74 38.80
C GLN A 391 89.13 -66.79 39.46
N GLN A 392 90.07 -65.97 38.99
CA GLN A 392 91.40 -65.86 39.59
C GLN A 392 91.36 -65.21 40.98
N ALA A 393 90.54 -64.17 41.18
CA ALA A 393 90.33 -63.50 42.45
C ALA A 393 89.75 -64.47 43.50
N GLU A 394 88.70 -65.24 43.16
CA GLU A 394 88.14 -66.26 44.06
C GLU A 394 89.13 -67.40 44.37
N GLN A 395 89.95 -67.83 43.40
CA GLN A 395 91.05 -68.77 43.67
C GLN A 395 92.15 -68.18 44.56
N ALA A 396 92.38 -66.87 44.53
CA ALA A 396 93.29 -66.16 45.44
C ALA A 396 92.67 -66.01 46.84
N ARG A 397 91.39 -65.63 46.92
CA ARG A 397 90.58 -65.55 48.15
C ARG A 397 90.58 -66.87 48.91
N ALA A 398 90.33 -67.99 48.22
CA ALA A 398 90.39 -69.33 48.80
C ALA A 398 91.80 -69.77 49.24
N ARG A 399 92.87 -69.13 48.74
CA ARG A 399 94.24 -69.30 49.26
C ARG A 399 94.48 -68.43 50.50
N VAL A 400 94.01 -67.19 50.52
CA VAL A 400 94.09 -66.28 51.67
C VAL A 400 93.30 -66.81 52.88
N LEU A 401 92.10 -67.34 52.68
CA LEU A 401 91.29 -67.93 53.76
C LEU A 401 92.02 -69.12 54.43
N ARG A 402 92.51 -70.08 53.65
CA ARG A 402 93.32 -71.21 54.15
C ARG A 402 94.63 -70.79 54.83
N LEU A 403 95.15 -69.61 54.49
CA LEU A 403 96.33 -69.04 55.14
C LEU A 403 95.97 -68.47 56.52
N ARG A 404 94.85 -67.73 56.63
CA ARG A 404 94.33 -67.16 57.88
C ARG A 404 93.82 -68.22 58.87
N GLU A 405 93.29 -69.34 58.40
CA GLU A 405 92.95 -70.49 59.25
C GLU A 405 94.17 -71.09 59.97
N ARG A 406 95.38 -70.95 59.41
CA ARG A 406 96.60 -71.61 59.89
C ARG A 406 97.60 -70.67 60.58
N TYR A 407 97.51 -69.37 60.34
CA TYR A 407 98.46 -68.38 60.83
C TYR A 407 97.75 -67.10 61.28
N THR A 408 98.16 -66.56 62.42
CA THR A 408 97.74 -65.25 62.92
C THR A 408 98.23 -64.14 61.99
N ASP A 409 97.44 -63.07 61.81
CA ASP A 409 97.72 -61.99 60.84
C ASP A 409 99.12 -61.38 61.00
N PHE A 410 99.58 -61.14 62.23
CA PHE A 410 100.94 -60.65 62.52
C PHE A 410 102.06 -61.53 61.94
N PHE A 411 101.85 -62.84 61.79
CA PHE A 411 102.82 -63.75 61.18
C PHE A 411 102.72 -63.78 59.65
N ILE A 412 101.54 -63.50 59.10
CA ILE A 412 101.32 -63.35 57.65
C ILE A 412 102.02 -62.09 57.13
N GLU A 413 101.98 -60.98 57.88
CA GLU A 413 102.64 -59.72 57.54
C GLU A 413 104.18 -59.79 57.55
N LYS A 414 104.76 -60.65 58.40
CA LYS A 414 106.22 -60.76 58.58
C LYS A 414 106.92 -61.70 57.58
N ASP A 415 106.19 -62.65 57.00
CA ASP A 415 106.75 -63.58 56.00
C ASP A 415 106.46 -63.08 54.57
N LEU A 416 107.52 -62.73 53.84
CA LEU A 416 107.49 -62.26 52.45
C LEU A 416 106.69 -63.18 51.49
N ASN A 417 106.74 -64.50 51.68
CA ASN A 417 106.01 -65.44 50.81
C ASN A 417 104.52 -65.53 51.16
N LYS A 418 104.17 -65.32 52.44
CA LYS A 418 102.77 -65.31 52.90
C LYS A 418 102.07 -64.02 52.52
N ARG A 419 102.73 -62.88 52.75
CA ARG A 419 102.23 -61.55 52.40
C ARG A 419 101.93 -61.40 50.91
N ARG A 420 102.81 -61.92 50.02
CA ARG A 420 102.61 -61.92 48.56
C ARG A 420 101.27 -62.53 48.11
N VAL A 421 100.70 -63.49 48.85
CA VAL A 421 99.41 -64.10 48.51
C VAL A 421 98.24 -63.16 48.84
N VAL A 422 98.39 -62.35 49.89
CA VAL A 422 97.43 -61.29 50.25
C VAL A 422 97.55 -60.12 49.27
N ASP A 423 98.77 -59.64 49.01
CA ASP A 423 99.04 -58.57 48.04
C ASP A 423 98.51 -58.96 46.64
N GLN A 424 98.69 -60.21 46.20
CA GLN A 424 98.17 -60.71 44.90
C GLN A 424 96.63 -60.75 44.87
N PHE A 425 95.97 -61.09 45.98
CA PHE A 425 94.51 -61.05 46.07
C PHE A 425 93.99 -59.60 45.99
N GLU A 426 94.60 -58.68 46.72
CA GLU A 426 94.24 -57.26 46.69
C GLU A 426 94.46 -56.62 45.31
N GLN A 427 95.53 -57.01 44.60
CA GLN A 427 95.76 -56.57 43.21
C GLN A 427 94.68 -57.10 42.25
N LEU A 428 94.28 -58.37 42.36
CA LEU A 428 93.22 -58.94 41.53
C LEU A 428 91.85 -58.31 41.82
N GLU A 429 91.52 -58.05 43.09
CA GLU A 429 90.31 -57.30 43.47
C GLU A 429 90.33 -55.87 42.91
N GLN A 430 91.47 -55.18 42.96
CA GLN A 430 91.61 -53.83 42.38
C GLN A 430 91.48 -53.85 40.85
N GLU A 431 92.03 -54.85 40.15
CA GLU A 431 91.86 -54.98 38.69
C GLU A 431 90.41 -55.31 38.31
N VAL A 432 89.74 -56.21 39.06
CA VAL A 432 88.30 -56.50 38.91
C VAL A 432 87.47 -55.22 39.11
N ALA A 433 87.65 -54.52 40.23
CA ALA A 433 86.89 -53.31 40.55
C ALA A 433 87.21 -52.12 39.60
N ALA A 434 88.39 -52.08 39.00
CA ALA A 434 88.72 -51.10 37.96
C ALA A 434 88.03 -51.45 36.62
N MET A 435 88.05 -52.73 36.23
CA MET A 435 87.39 -53.21 35.00
C MET A 435 85.87 -53.11 35.06
N GLU A 436 85.28 -53.36 36.23
CA GLU A 436 83.84 -53.18 36.47
C GLU A 436 83.41 -51.72 36.33
N ARG A 437 84.18 -50.77 36.91
CA ARG A 437 83.94 -49.33 36.72
C ARG A 437 84.07 -48.92 35.26
N GLN A 438 85.16 -49.30 34.59
CA GLN A 438 85.37 -49.01 33.18
C GLN A 438 84.24 -49.59 32.30
N GLY A 439 83.82 -50.83 32.56
CA GLY A 439 82.72 -51.46 31.85
C GLY A 439 81.39 -50.75 32.06
N SER A 440 81.08 -50.36 33.30
CA SER A 440 79.85 -49.62 33.62
C SER A 440 79.82 -48.21 33.03
N GLU A 441 80.96 -47.50 33.03
CA GLU A 441 81.09 -46.21 32.33
C GLU A 441 80.88 -46.36 30.82
N GLN A 442 81.48 -47.38 30.20
CA GLN A 442 81.32 -47.67 28.77
C GLN A 442 79.88 -48.08 28.41
N ALA A 443 79.23 -48.90 29.24
CA ALA A 443 77.84 -49.31 29.05
C ALA A 443 76.88 -48.10 29.16
N LEU A 444 77.08 -47.24 30.17
CA LEU A 444 76.28 -46.03 30.35
C LEU A 444 76.49 -45.02 29.22
N GLN A 445 77.74 -44.87 28.73
CA GLN A 445 78.05 -44.01 27.58
C GLN A 445 77.37 -44.51 26.29
N SER A 446 77.47 -45.80 26.00
CA SER A 446 76.77 -46.44 24.86
C SER A 446 75.25 -46.24 24.94
N ALA A 447 74.66 -46.41 26.13
CA ALA A 447 73.23 -46.19 26.32
C ALA A 447 72.80 -44.72 26.14
N ARG A 448 73.64 -43.76 26.54
CA ARG A 448 73.41 -42.32 26.26
C ARG A 448 73.48 -42.02 24.76
N GLU A 449 74.50 -42.54 24.08
CA GLU A 449 74.65 -42.39 22.62
C GLU A 449 73.46 -42.97 21.86
N ALA A 450 72.93 -44.13 22.28
CA ALA A 450 71.72 -44.73 21.71
C ALA A 450 70.48 -43.83 21.87
N VAL A 451 70.31 -43.19 23.04
CA VAL A 451 69.24 -42.20 23.27
C VAL A 451 69.39 -40.99 22.35
N ASP A 452 70.60 -40.47 22.17
CA ASP A 452 70.85 -39.28 21.35
C ASP A 452 70.81 -39.55 19.84
N VAL A 453 71.09 -40.78 19.39
CA VAL A 453 70.81 -41.23 18.01
C VAL A 453 69.31 -41.31 17.77
N ALA A 454 68.55 -41.93 18.68
CA ALA A 454 67.10 -42.05 18.55
C ALA A 454 66.40 -40.67 18.58
N ARG A 455 66.85 -39.75 19.43
CA ARG A 455 66.32 -38.37 19.50
C ARG A 455 66.52 -37.59 18.21
N ARG A 456 67.73 -37.61 17.64
CA ARG A 456 68.01 -36.98 16.34
C ARG A 456 67.10 -37.52 15.24
N ARG A 457 66.78 -38.82 15.26
CA ARG A 457 65.87 -39.42 14.29
C ARG A 457 64.42 -38.91 14.41
N VAL A 458 63.96 -38.66 15.64
CA VAL A 458 62.66 -38.00 15.89
C VAL A 458 62.67 -36.55 15.37
N GLU A 459 63.73 -35.79 15.64
CA GLU A 459 63.89 -34.41 15.18
C GLU A 459 63.90 -34.31 13.63
N GLU A 460 64.64 -35.18 12.94
CA GLU A 460 64.63 -35.31 11.48
C GLU A 460 63.22 -35.55 10.91
N LEU A 461 62.48 -36.50 11.51
CA LEU A 461 61.14 -36.86 11.06
C LEU A 461 60.11 -35.76 11.35
N GLN A 462 60.23 -35.04 12.47
CA GLN A 462 59.40 -33.88 12.79
C GLN A 462 59.63 -32.72 11.80
N GLN A 463 60.88 -32.45 11.41
CA GLN A 463 61.20 -31.47 10.37
C GLN A 463 60.63 -31.88 9.01
N ALA A 464 60.81 -33.14 8.61
CA ALA A 464 60.25 -33.67 7.36
C ALA A 464 58.71 -33.60 7.32
N LEU A 465 58.04 -33.97 8.42
CA LEU A 465 56.59 -33.88 8.56
C LEU A 465 56.11 -32.42 8.47
N THR A 466 56.81 -31.48 9.10
CA THR A 466 56.48 -30.05 9.04
C THR A 466 56.64 -29.49 7.63
N ALA A 467 57.72 -29.83 6.93
CA ALA A 467 57.95 -29.46 5.54
C ALA A 467 56.94 -30.10 4.57
N GLN A 468 56.43 -31.29 4.88
CA GLN A 468 55.36 -31.94 4.09
C GLN A 468 53.99 -31.30 4.37
N LYS A 469 53.66 -31.00 5.63
CA LYS A 469 52.44 -30.27 6.01
C LYS A 469 52.37 -28.89 5.34
N ALA A 470 53.49 -28.15 5.31
CA ALA A 470 53.56 -26.86 4.62
C ALA A 470 53.32 -26.97 3.10
N ARG A 471 53.82 -28.04 2.45
CA ARG A 471 53.56 -28.30 1.03
C ARG A 471 52.10 -28.67 0.76
N ALA A 472 51.53 -29.57 1.55
CA ALA A 472 50.12 -29.98 1.45
C ALA A 472 49.17 -28.79 1.69
N SER A 473 49.46 -27.92 2.67
CA SER A 473 48.68 -26.70 2.94
C SER A 473 48.70 -25.71 1.78
N ARG A 474 49.87 -25.46 1.16
CA ARG A 474 49.98 -24.61 -0.03
C ARG A 474 49.19 -25.17 -1.21
N PHE A 475 49.28 -26.48 -1.46
CA PHE A 475 48.48 -27.16 -2.48
C PHE A 475 46.98 -27.02 -2.21
N SER A 476 46.54 -27.28 -0.97
CA SER A 476 45.13 -27.12 -0.57
C SER A 476 44.62 -25.68 -0.72
N SER A 477 45.47 -24.68 -0.49
CA SER A 477 45.11 -23.26 -0.64
C SER A 477 44.97 -22.89 -2.12
N GLY A 478 45.92 -23.29 -2.97
CA GLY A 478 45.83 -23.10 -4.42
C GLY A 478 44.69 -23.88 -5.07
N PHE A 479 44.34 -25.05 -4.53
CA PHE A 479 43.18 -25.81 -4.98
C PHE A 479 41.86 -25.10 -4.63
N ALA A 480 41.74 -24.53 -3.43
CA ALA A 480 40.59 -23.74 -3.05
C ALA A 480 40.44 -22.48 -3.92
N GLU A 481 41.55 -21.81 -4.26
CA GLU A 481 41.56 -20.67 -5.19
C GLU A 481 41.14 -21.09 -6.62
N PHE A 482 41.60 -22.24 -7.11
CA PHE A 482 41.21 -22.79 -8.40
C PHE A 482 39.72 -23.12 -8.49
N GLU A 483 39.17 -23.83 -7.50
CA GLU A 483 37.74 -24.16 -7.48
C GLU A 483 36.88 -22.90 -7.28
N ALA A 484 37.34 -21.90 -6.52
CA ALA A 484 36.67 -20.59 -6.44
C ALA A 484 36.64 -19.85 -7.78
N LEU A 485 37.76 -19.81 -8.53
CA LEU A 485 37.81 -19.20 -9.87
C LEU A 485 36.90 -19.92 -10.88
N LYS A 486 36.75 -21.24 -10.74
CA LYS A 486 35.88 -22.08 -11.57
C LYS A 486 34.39 -21.89 -11.23
N GLU A 487 34.05 -21.77 -9.95
CA GLU A 487 32.68 -21.47 -9.51
C GLU A 487 32.26 -20.04 -9.89
N ASP A 488 33.15 -19.05 -9.70
CA ASP A 488 32.96 -17.67 -10.18
C ASP A 488 32.64 -17.64 -11.69
N LEU A 489 33.36 -18.43 -12.49
CA LEU A 489 33.14 -18.53 -13.92
C LEU A 489 31.77 -19.17 -14.24
N ALA A 490 31.42 -20.26 -13.57
CA ALA A 490 30.13 -20.91 -13.74
C ALA A 490 28.95 -20.01 -13.34
N GLN A 491 29.10 -19.20 -12.29
CA GLN A 491 28.13 -18.20 -11.87
C GLN A 491 27.97 -17.10 -12.94
N LEU A 492 29.06 -16.58 -13.51
CA LEU A 492 28.99 -15.58 -14.58
C LEU A 492 28.34 -16.14 -15.86
N GLU A 493 28.65 -17.38 -16.23
CA GLU A 493 28.02 -18.07 -17.37
C GLU A 493 26.53 -18.40 -17.11
N ALA A 494 26.10 -18.50 -15.85
CA ALA A 494 24.68 -18.57 -15.49
C ALA A 494 24.01 -17.19 -15.65
N MET A 495 24.62 -16.12 -15.11
CA MET A 495 24.11 -14.74 -15.24
C MET A 495 24.02 -14.30 -16.71
N GLN A 496 24.96 -14.70 -17.57
CA GLN A 496 24.88 -14.43 -19.01
C GLN A 496 23.63 -15.06 -19.63
N ARG A 497 23.38 -16.36 -19.37
CA ARG A 497 22.19 -17.06 -19.90
C ARG A 497 20.88 -16.49 -19.39
N GLU A 498 20.87 -15.95 -18.18
CA GLU A 498 19.72 -15.24 -17.61
C GLU A 498 19.47 -13.90 -18.31
N VAL A 499 20.51 -13.08 -18.53
CA VAL A 499 20.40 -11.81 -19.29
C VAL A 499 20.00 -12.06 -20.74
N GLU A 500 20.52 -13.11 -21.39
CA GLU A 500 20.13 -13.51 -22.73
C GLU A 500 18.65 -13.96 -22.80
N SER A 501 18.17 -14.70 -21.80
CA SER A 501 16.76 -15.12 -21.76
C SER A 501 15.81 -13.96 -21.47
N GLU A 502 16.20 -13.00 -20.62
CA GLU A 502 15.46 -11.74 -20.40
C GLU A 502 15.41 -10.89 -21.69
N ARG A 503 16.52 -10.81 -22.45
CA ARG A 503 16.53 -10.07 -23.71
C ARG A 503 15.61 -10.71 -24.75
N VAL A 504 15.67 -12.03 -24.92
CA VAL A 504 14.82 -12.78 -25.86
C VAL A 504 13.35 -12.71 -25.46
N SER A 505 13.01 -12.76 -24.16
CA SER A 505 11.63 -12.59 -23.72
C SER A 505 11.12 -11.18 -24.05
N LEU A 506 11.90 -10.14 -23.73
CA LEU A 506 11.53 -8.75 -24.03
C LEU A 506 11.35 -8.47 -25.54
N GLU A 507 12.20 -9.06 -26.39
CA GLU A 507 12.09 -8.99 -27.86
C GLU A 507 10.85 -9.75 -28.38
N THR A 508 10.44 -10.83 -27.71
CA THR A 508 9.29 -11.65 -28.12
C THR A 508 7.96 -11.10 -27.59
N THR A 509 7.94 -10.49 -26.39
CA THR A 509 6.73 -10.04 -25.69
C THR A 509 6.70 -8.54 -25.40
N VAL A 510 7.09 -7.74 -26.41
CA VAL A 510 7.20 -6.26 -26.38
C VAL A 510 6.04 -5.55 -25.68
N TYR A 511 4.81 -6.03 -25.84
CA TYR A 511 3.58 -5.36 -25.38
C TYR A 511 2.86 -6.02 -24.18
N ALA A 512 3.36 -7.15 -23.66
CA ALA A 512 2.67 -7.88 -22.59
C ALA A 512 2.84 -7.23 -21.20
N ASP A 513 4.01 -6.65 -20.93
CA ASP A 513 4.40 -6.08 -19.63
C ASP A 513 4.07 -4.59 -19.46
N TYR A 514 3.44 -3.97 -20.46
CA TYR A 514 3.06 -2.55 -20.44
C TYR A 514 1.54 -2.38 -20.35
N PRO A 515 1.05 -1.42 -19.55
CA PRO A 515 -0.37 -1.12 -19.49
C PRO A 515 -0.97 -0.82 -20.85
N GLN A 516 -1.92 -1.67 -21.26
CA GLN A 516 -2.65 -1.57 -22.52
C GLN A 516 -3.90 -0.71 -22.34
N ILE A 517 -4.28 -0.03 -23.41
CA ILE A 517 -5.45 0.83 -23.48
C ILE A 517 -6.43 0.15 -24.42
N GLU A 518 -7.59 -0.25 -23.91
CA GLU A 518 -8.68 -0.80 -24.71
C GLU A 518 -9.85 0.18 -24.69
N VAL A 519 -10.28 0.62 -25.89
CA VAL A 519 -11.43 1.53 -26.03
C VAL A 519 -12.70 0.72 -25.87
N ILE A 520 -13.41 0.89 -24.76
CA ILE A 520 -14.71 0.23 -24.55
C ILE A 520 -15.80 0.97 -25.33
N ASP A 521 -15.84 2.30 -25.23
CA ASP A 521 -16.87 3.11 -25.85
C ASP A 521 -16.32 4.42 -26.40
N ALA A 522 -16.71 4.75 -27.63
CA ALA A 522 -16.27 5.95 -28.34
C ALA A 522 -17.21 7.13 -28.06
N ALA A 523 -16.72 8.37 -28.26
CA ALA A 523 -17.55 9.54 -27.99
C ALA A 523 -18.63 9.72 -29.07
N PHE A 524 -19.89 9.66 -28.64
CA PHE A 524 -21.06 9.98 -29.45
C PHE A 524 -21.47 11.45 -29.33
N THR A 525 -22.14 11.97 -30.37
CA THR A 525 -22.77 13.30 -30.35
C THR A 525 -23.94 13.32 -29.35
N PRO A 526 -23.87 14.09 -28.25
CA PRO A 526 -24.95 14.17 -27.28
C PRO A 526 -26.18 14.87 -27.86
N ARG A 527 -27.37 14.32 -27.59
CA ARG A 527 -28.65 14.83 -28.11
C ARG A 527 -29.30 15.87 -27.20
N ASP A 528 -29.21 15.66 -25.90
CA ASP A 528 -29.82 16.51 -24.88
C ASP A 528 -28.72 17.32 -24.14
N PRO A 529 -28.98 18.59 -23.80
CA PRO A 529 -28.06 19.41 -23.01
C PRO A 529 -28.05 18.97 -21.54
N ILE A 530 -26.89 19.08 -20.88
CA ILE A 530 -26.73 18.71 -19.46
C ILE A 530 -27.12 19.85 -18.51
N GLU A 531 -26.95 21.11 -18.93
CA GLU A 531 -27.35 22.29 -18.17
C GLU A 531 -27.82 23.42 -19.11
N PRO A 532 -28.79 24.27 -18.69
CA PRO A 532 -29.68 24.09 -17.54
C PRO A 532 -30.87 23.18 -17.83
N ASP A 533 -31.39 22.50 -16.81
CA ASP A 533 -32.66 21.75 -16.86
C ASP A 533 -33.86 22.71 -17.03
N TYR A 534 -34.15 23.16 -18.26
CA TYR A 534 -35.19 24.16 -18.52
C TYR A 534 -36.55 23.82 -17.86
N GLY A 535 -36.94 22.54 -17.84
CA GLY A 535 -38.17 22.07 -17.20
C GLY A 535 -38.17 22.16 -15.68
N ARG A 536 -37.03 21.86 -15.03
CA ARG A 536 -36.86 21.96 -13.57
C ARG A 536 -36.85 23.42 -13.13
N ASP A 537 -36.07 24.25 -13.80
CA ASP A 537 -35.97 25.69 -13.49
C ASP A 537 -37.32 26.40 -13.78
N LEU A 538 -38.08 25.96 -14.80
CA LEU A 538 -39.44 26.45 -15.03
C LEU A 538 -40.38 26.10 -13.87
N MET A 539 -40.30 24.88 -13.32
CA MET A 539 -41.12 24.49 -12.16
C MET A 539 -40.74 25.27 -10.90
N VAL A 540 -39.44 25.48 -10.64
CA VAL A 540 -38.96 26.28 -9.50
C VAL A 540 -39.43 27.73 -9.60
N THR A 541 -39.30 28.34 -10.78
CA THR A 541 -39.76 29.73 -11.02
C THR A 541 -41.28 29.87 -10.91
N LEU A 542 -42.05 28.87 -11.38
CA LEU A 542 -43.51 28.83 -11.26
C LEU A 542 -43.97 28.73 -9.79
N ILE A 543 -43.32 27.87 -8.98
CA ILE A 543 -43.60 27.73 -7.55
C ILE A 543 -43.28 29.03 -6.80
N ALA A 544 -42.11 29.64 -7.07
CA ALA A 544 -41.70 30.90 -6.45
C ALA A 544 -42.66 32.05 -6.78
N ALA A 545 -43.07 32.20 -8.05
CA ALA A 545 -44.05 33.19 -8.47
C ALA A 545 -45.42 32.97 -7.81
N THR A 546 -45.85 31.71 -7.67
CA THR A 546 -47.11 31.34 -7.00
C THR A 546 -47.08 31.70 -5.51
N ALA A 547 -45.97 31.40 -4.82
CA ALA A 547 -45.79 31.73 -3.41
C ALA A 547 -45.82 33.26 -3.17
N LEU A 548 -45.17 34.04 -4.04
CA LEU A 548 -45.19 35.51 -3.94
C LEU A 548 -46.57 36.09 -4.25
N GLY A 549 -47.28 35.55 -5.24
CA GLY A 549 -48.67 35.91 -5.52
C GLY A 549 -49.59 35.67 -4.32
N LEU A 550 -49.46 34.50 -3.67
CA LEU A 550 -50.25 34.16 -2.48
C LEU A 550 -49.90 35.07 -1.29
N LEU A 551 -48.62 35.33 -1.06
CA LEU A 551 -48.14 36.27 -0.02
C LEU A 551 -48.72 37.67 -0.23
N THR A 552 -48.77 38.15 -1.48
CA THR A 552 -49.38 39.44 -1.85
C THR A 552 -50.86 39.49 -1.44
N VAL A 553 -51.62 38.43 -1.69
CA VAL A 553 -53.03 38.33 -1.26
C VAL A 553 -53.16 38.33 0.28
N ILE A 554 -52.32 37.56 0.98
CA ILE A 554 -52.32 37.51 2.45
C ILE A 554 -52.08 38.91 3.04
N VAL A 555 -51.04 39.62 2.57
CA VAL A 555 -50.72 40.98 3.01
C VAL A 555 -51.90 41.93 2.78
N LEU A 556 -52.50 41.91 1.58
CA LEU A 556 -53.67 42.75 1.26
C LEU A 556 -54.88 42.46 2.15
N THR A 557 -55.17 41.20 2.48
CA THR A 557 -56.30 40.85 3.36
C THR A 557 -56.06 41.24 4.82
N TRP A 558 -54.82 41.19 5.30
CA TRP A 558 -54.43 41.63 6.64
C TRP A 558 -54.58 43.14 6.83
N LEU A 559 -54.11 43.95 5.86
CA LEU A 559 -54.32 45.40 5.80
C LEU A 559 -55.81 45.77 5.84
N ASP A 560 -56.63 45.13 5.00
CA ASP A 560 -58.07 45.32 4.95
C ASP A 560 -58.77 44.91 6.28
N ALA A 561 -58.25 43.91 6.99
CA ALA A 561 -58.79 43.46 8.28
C ALA A 561 -58.48 44.41 9.43
N GLY A 562 -57.34 45.12 9.38
CA GLY A 562 -57.01 46.18 10.35
C GLY A 562 -58.00 47.34 10.33
N ALA A 563 -58.42 47.77 9.14
CA ALA A 563 -59.33 48.90 8.95
C ALA A 563 -60.77 48.69 9.49
N ARG A 564 -61.18 47.45 9.78
CA ARG A 564 -62.56 47.10 10.13
C ARG A 564 -62.88 47.06 11.63
N ARG A 565 -61.90 47.25 12.53
CA ARG A 565 -62.11 47.12 13.99
C ARG A 565 -62.71 48.36 14.69
N THR A 566 -63.01 49.44 13.97
CA THR A 566 -63.31 50.76 14.56
C THR A 566 -64.75 51.24 14.47
N ARG A 567 -65.72 50.39 14.08
CA ARG A 567 -67.15 50.75 14.11
C ARG A 567 -68.05 49.63 14.64
N SER A 568 -68.62 49.87 15.80
CA SER A 568 -69.80 49.19 16.34
C SER A 568 -70.81 50.28 16.74
N SER A 569 -72.07 50.12 16.31
CA SER A 569 -73.18 51.01 16.65
C SER A 569 -74.38 50.14 17.01
N THR A 570 -75.08 50.49 18.09
CA THR A 570 -76.17 49.70 18.69
C THR A 570 -77.49 50.46 18.55
N PRO A 571 -78.57 49.86 18.02
CA PRO A 571 -79.87 50.50 18.00
C PRO A 571 -80.55 50.40 19.38
N VAL A 572 -81.13 51.51 19.85
CA VAL A 572 -81.92 51.57 21.09
C VAL A 572 -83.33 52.03 20.77
N THR A 573 -84.33 51.20 21.08
CA THR A 573 -85.74 51.58 21.12
C THR A 573 -86.04 52.29 22.45
N GLY A 574 -86.76 53.40 22.39
CA GLY A 574 -86.94 54.30 23.54
C GLY A 574 -88.30 54.21 24.22
N VAL A 575 -88.30 54.39 25.55
CA VAL A 575 -89.44 54.90 26.33
C VAL A 575 -88.88 55.87 27.38
N ARG A 576 -89.34 57.12 27.39
CA ARG A 576 -89.21 58.03 28.54
C ARG A 576 -90.47 58.88 28.68
N ILE A 577 -91.05 58.83 29.87
CA ILE A 577 -92.14 59.69 30.33
C ILE A 577 -91.48 60.84 31.12
N TRP A 578 -91.97 62.07 30.99
CA TRP A 578 -91.47 63.20 31.75
C TRP A 578 -92.20 63.35 33.09
N GLY A 579 -91.42 63.56 34.15
CA GLY A 579 -91.82 63.99 35.49
C GLY A 579 -90.69 64.87 36.06
N SER A 580 -91.04 65.88 36.85
CA SER A 580 -90.19 67.06 37.10
C SER A 580 -89.29 66.98 38.34
N ASP A 581 -88.37 67.95 38.41
CA ASP A 581 -87.66 68.47 39.59
C ASP A 581 -86.51 67.64 40.20
N GLY A 582 -85.34 68.26 40.36
CA GLY A 582 -84.15 67.60 40.97
C GLY A 582 -82.80 68.25 40.63
N GLN A 583 -82.43 69.29 41.39
CA GLN A 583 -81.25 70.14 41.24
C GLN A 583 -79.91 69.50 41.71
N ARG A 584 -78.78 69.85 41.03
CA ARG A 584 -77.35 69.79 41.47
C ARG A 584 -76.68 68.42 41.67
N SER A 585 -75.51 68.19 41.05
CA SER A 585 -74.12 68.26 41.61
C SER A 585 -73.73 67.02 42.46
N GLU A 586 -72.49 66.53 42.55
CA GLU A 586 -71.15 67.03 42.17
C GLU A 586 -70.15 65.83 42.02
N ASP A 587 -69.05 66.06 41.30
CA ASP A 587 -67.66 65.52 41.37
C ASP A 587 -67.27 64.16 42.01
N GLY A 588 -66.23 63.54 41.42
CA GLY A 588 -65.38 62.54 42.09
C GLY A 588 -64.42 61.74 41.17
N PRO A 589 -63.10 62.07 41.14
CA PRO A 589 -62.07 61.29 40.42
C PRO A 589 -61.01 60.65 41.35
N SER A 590 -60.56 59.41 41.09
CA SER A 590 -59.26 58.89 41.59
C SER A 590 -58.86 57.49 41.07
N ASP A 591 -57.59 57.37 40.66
CA ASP A 591 -56.61 56.28 40.84
C ASP A 591 -56.93 54.77 40.72
N SER A 592 -56.11 54.09 39.90
CA SER A 592 -55.29 52.90 40.27
C SER A 592 -54.40 52.47 39.07
N GLN A 593 -53.11 52.83 39.03
CA GLN A 593 -51.93 52.04 39.48
C GLN A 593 -51.63 50.72 38.72
N LEU A 594 -50.64 50.79 37.79
CA LEU A 594 -49.38 50.01 37.65
C LEU A 594 -49.29 48.50 38.04
N PRO A 595 -48.30 47.70 37.51
CA PRO A 595 -47.06 48.12 36.83
C PRO A 595 -46.71 47.44 35.48
N ARG A 596 -45.61 47.93 34.89
CA ARG A 596 -44.91 47.45 33.69
C ARG A 596 -43.45 47.16 34.06
N GLN A 597 -42.91 46.01 33.65
CA GLN A 597 -41.47 45.69 33.61
C GLN A 597 -41.21 44.83 32.35
N ALA A 598 -40.06 44.85 31.67
CA ALA A 598 -39.04 45.87 31.39
C ALA A 598 -38.37 45.38 30.08
N ARG A 599 -38.26 46.15 28.99
CA ARG A 599 -37.21 47.14 28.68
C ARG A 599 -35.77 46.71 28.97
N TYR A 600 -34.82 46.80 28.03
CA TYR A 600 -34.83 46.90 26.54
C TYR A 600 -33.35 46.73 26.08
N GLN A 601 -33.07 46.74 24.77
CA GLN A 601 -31.70 46.77 24.23
C GLN A 601 -30.91 48.05 24.57
N ALA A 602 -29.60 47.93 24.37
CA ALA A 602 -28.64 48.93 23.89
C ALA A 602 -27.78 49.67 24.93
N LEU A 603 -26.46 49.44 24.84
CA LEU A 603 -25.43 50.49 24.73
C LEU A 603 -24.12 49.85 24.27
N GLY A 604 -23.36 50.58 23.44
CA GLY A 604 -21.98 50.28 23.08
C GLY A 604 -21.18 51.58 23.11
N ARG A 605 -19.84 51.48 23.04
CA ARG A 605 -18.83 52.54 23.29
C ARG A 605 -18.68 52.92 24.79
N ASP A 606 -17.49 53.12 25.36
CA ASP A 606 -16.11 53.22 24.83
C ASP A 606 -15.05 52.69 25.85
N ALA A 607 -13.77 52.68 25.43
CA ALA A 607 -12.52 52.43 26.18
C ALA A 607 -12.24 50.96 26.61
N ALA A 608 -11.25 50.23 26.08
CA ALA A 608 -9.79 50.46 25.90
C ALA A 608 -8.95 49.98 27.10
N GLY A 609 -8.22 48.87 26.93
CA GLY A 609 -7.30 48.30 27.91
C GLY A 609 -6.90 46.84 27.62
N SER A 610 -5.86 46.67 26.80
CA SER A 610 -5.00 45.46 26.65
C SER A 610 -5.56 44.08 27.04
N ALA A 611 -5.93 43.27 26.03
CA ALA A 611 -5.90 41.81 26.08
C ALA A 611 -5.72 41.26 24.65
N ASP A 612 -5.09 40.09 24.53
CA ASP A 612 -4.77 39.40 23.28
C ASP A 612 -6.01 39.05 22.44
N PRO A 613 -5.87 38.84 21.11
CA PRO A 613 -7.00 38.48 20.26
C PRO A 613 -7.62 37.15 20.68
N PRO A 614 -8.96 37.03 20.73
CA PRO A 614 -9.65 35.80 21.12
C PRO A 614 -9.42 34.69 20.10
N PRO A 615 -9.44 33.41 20.51
CA PRO A 615 -9.25 32.29 19.60
C PRO A 615 -10.38 32.25 18.56
N LEU A 616 -10.01 31.95 17.32
CA LEU A 616 -10.92 31.76 16.20
C LEU A 616 -11.95 30.67 16.51
N LEU A 617 -13.14 30.79 15.91
CA LEU A 617 -14.16 29.73 15.97
C LEU A 617 -13.53 28.40 15.57
N GLY A 618 -13.87 27.35 16.33
CA GLY A 618 -13.18 26.07 16.35
C GLY A 618 -12.66 25.59 15.01
N ALA A 619 -11.38 25.21 15.01
CA ALA A 619 -10.84 24.31 14.02
C ALA A 619 -11.81 23.13 13.86
N ALA A 620 -12.08 22.73 12.62
CA ALA A 620 -12.77 21.48 12.38
C ALA A 620 -11.96 20.38 13.07
N GLU A 621 -12.59 19.63 13.99
CA GLU A 621 -11.95 18.48 14.63
C GLU A 621 -11.56 17.50 13.53
N SER A 622 -10.25 17.42 13.21
CA SER A 622 -9.76 16.55 12.15
C SER A 622 -10.24 15.12 12.42
N ALA A 623 -10.79 14.50 11.37
CA ALA A 623 -11.14 13.09 11.43
C ALA A 623 -9.88 12.29 11.81
N PRO A 624 -9.97 11.29 12.70
CA PRO A 624 -8.81 10.53 13.13
C PRO A 624 -8.13 9.87 11.93
N ARG A 625 -6.81 10.07 11.82
CA ARG A 625 -5.99 9.39 10.81
C ARG A 625 -6.10 7.88 11.04
N GLN A 626 -6.45 7.17 9.98
CA GLN A 626 -6.53 5.71 9.99
C GLN A 626 -5.35 5.15 9.23
N LEU A 627 -4.71 4.15 9.81
CA LEU A 627 -3.69 3.39 9.10
C LEU A 627 -4.32 2.13 8.49
N THR A 628 -3.97 1.86 7.24
CA THR A 628 -4.25 0.59 6.57
C THR A 628 -3.37 -0.53 7.11
N VAL A 629 -3.77 -1.79 6.88
CA VAL A 629 -2.97 -2.96 7.27
C VAL A 629 -1.57 -2.93 6.62
N GLY A 630 -1.48 -2.41 5.38
CA GLY A 630 -0.20 -2.25 4.67
C GLY A 630 0.70 -1.17 5.28
N GLU A 631 0.15 -0.02 5.70
CA GLU A 631 0.91 1.02 6.42
C GLU A 631 1.41 0.51 7.78
N ILE A 632 0.59 -0.24 8.52
CA ILE A 632 1.00 -0.86 9.79
C ILE A 632 2.09 -1.91 9.57
N GLU A 633 1.99 -2.73 8.52
CA GLU A 633 3.01 -3.71 8.17
C GLU A 633 4.34 -3.05 7.80
N ALA A 634 4.31 -1.94 7.05
CA ALA A 634 5.50 -1.16 6.73
C ALA A 634 6.18 -0.59 7.98
N LEU A 635 5.40 0.00 8.90
CA LEU A 635 5.89 0.43 10.21
C LEU A 635 6.50 -0.75 10.99
N TRP A 636 5.81 -1.89 11.05
CA TRP A 636 6.26 -3.06 11.82
C TRP A 636 7.59 -3.63 11.30
N GLN A 637 7.80 -3.63 9.98
CA GLN A 637 9.04 -4.12 9.38
C GLN A 637 10.24 -3.23 9.72
N LEU A 638 10.08 -1.91 9.69
CA LEU A 638 11.13 -0.94 10.01
C LEU A 638 11.36 -0.77 11.52
N ALA A 639 10.34 -1.00 12.35
CA ALA A 639 10.37 -0.79 13.80
C ALA A 639 11.43 -1.63 14.56
N ASP A 640 12.11 -0.99 15.52
CA ASP A 640 12.90 -1.66 16.57
C ASP A 640 11.99 -2.46 17.53
N THR A 641 12.56 -3.38 18.33
CA THR A 641 11.78 -4.23 19.26
C THR A 641 10.90 -3.43 20.24
N ALA A 642 11.38 -2.29 20.76
CA ALA A 642 10.59 -1.42 21.63
C ALA A 642 9.41 -0.74 20.89
N GLU A 643 9.63 -0.35 19.63
CA GLU A 643 8.61 0.27 18.78
C GLU A 643 7.55 -0.77 18.41
N ARG A 644 7.94 -2.00 18.04
CA ARG A 644 7.01 -3.13 17.79
C ARG A 644 6.17 -3.45 19.02
N GLN A 645 6.77 -3.48 20.21
CA GLN A 645 6.04 -3.66 21.47
C GLN A 645 4.99 -2.55 21.66
N LEU A 646 5.36 -1.27 21.51
CA LEU A 646 4.43 -0.16 21.68
C LEU A 646 3.32 -0.14 20.61
N ILE A 647 3.67 -0.26 19.33
CA ILE A 647 2.74 -0.31 18.19
C ILE A 647 1.72 -1.45 18.39
N GLY A 648 2.18 -2.64 18.79
CA GLY A 648 1.31 -3.78 19.01
C GLY A 648 0.38 -3.64 20.22
N LEU A 649 0.84 -3.01 21.31
CA LEU A 649 -0.01 -2.72 22.48
C LEU A 649 -1.09 -1.69 22.15
N LEU A 650 -0.76 -0.62 21.42
CA LEU A 650 -1.71 0.40 20.95
C LEU A 650 -2.77 -0.21 20.02
N LEU A 651 -2.35 -1.03 19.07
CA LEU A 651 -3.21 -1.81 18.16
C LEU A 651 -3.94 -2.99 18.83
N SER A 652 -3.77 -3.16 20.15
CA SER A 652 -4.56 -4.08 20.98
C SER A 652 -5.57 -3.35 21.87
N GLY A 653 -5.65 -2.01 21.82
CA GLY A 653 -6.60 -1.20 22.60
C GLY A 653 -6.06 -0.64 23.93
N ILE A 654 -4.75 -0.54 24.08
CA ILE A 654 -4.11 0.08 25.25
C ILE A 654 -3.94 1.58 24.97
N GLN A 655 -4.30 2.44 25.93
CA GLN A 655 -4.11 3.88 25.80
C GLN A 655 -2.67 4.29 26.15
N LEU A 656 -2.24 5.47 25.69
CA LEU A 656 -0.89 5.99 25.90
C LEU A 656 -0.51 6.12 27.39
N ASP A 657 -1.39 6.67 28.22
CA ASP A 657 -1.20 6.81 29.66
C ASP A 657 -1.06 5.45 30.36
N GLU A 658 -1.70 4.41 29.83
CA GLU A 658 -1.69 3.06 30.38
C GLU A 658 -0.44 2.29 29.93
N ALA A 659 -0.04 2.44 28.66
CA ALA A 659 1.22 1.90 28.14
C ALA A 659 2.45 2.47 28.87
N ARG A 660 2.35 3.73 29.34
CA ARG A 660 3.36 4.39 30.17
C ARG A 660 3.43 3.85 31.60
N ALA A 661 2.33 3.31 32.11
CA ALA A 661 2.20 2.78 33.48
C ALA A 661 2.44 1.26 33.59
N LEU A 662 2.67 0.57 32.47
CA LEU A 662 2.95 -0.87 32.43
C LEU A 662 4.26 -1.25 33.12
N THR A 663 4.20 -2.32 33.90
CA THR A 663 5.33 -2.95 34.60
C THR A 663 5.40 -4.45 34.30
N HIS A 664 6.50 -5.12 34.64
CA HIS A 664 6.67 -6.55 34.38
C HIS A 664 5.58 -7.41 35.05
N GLU A 665 5.01 -6.95 36.17
CA GLU A 665 3.96 -7.65 36.92
C GLU A 665 2.62 -7.69 36.17
N ASP A 666 2.42 -6.81 35.18
CA ASP A 666 1.19 -6.70 34.39
C ASP A 666 1.10 -7.75 33.26
N PHE A 667 2.20 -8.44 32.93
CA PHE A 667 2.30 -9.38 31.80
C PHE A 667 2.24 -10.85 32.25
N ASP A 668 1.13 -11.53 31.96
CA ASP A 668 1.05 -12.99 32.04
C ASP A 668 1.29 -13.60 30.64
N LEU A 669 2.56 -13.83 30.33
CA LEU A 669 2.98 -14.46 29.07
C LEU A 669 2.52 -15.94 28.95
N ALA A 670 2.18 -16.60 30.06
CA ALA A 670 1.70 -17.98 30.05
C ALA A 670 0.20 -18.07 29.74
N ALA A 671 -0.61 -17.18 30.32
CA ALA A 671 -2.03 -17.00 29.97
C ALA A 671 -2.23 -16.21 28.67
N ARG A 672 -1.17 -15.58 28.13
CA ARG A 672 -1.19 -14.66 26.98
C ARG A 672 -2.10 -13.46 27.22
N GLN A 673 -1.94 -12.80 28.37
CA GLN A 673 -2.79 -11.69 28.79
C GLN A 673 -1.96 -10.56 29.42
N VAL A 674 -2.44 -9.33 29.25
CA VAL A 674 -1.94 -8.14 29.98
C VAL A 674 -3.05 -7.61 30.87
N GLN A 675 -2.72 -7.35 32.14
CA GLN A 675 -3.59 -6.72 33.12
C GLN A 675 -3.30 -5.22 33.13
N LEU A 676 -4.32 -4.40 32.92
CA LEU A 676 -4.16 -2.94 32.78
C LEU A 676 -4.73 -2.23 34.00
N ARG A 677 -3.84 -1.54 34.71
CA ARG A 677 -4.13 -0.72 35.88
C ARG A 677 -4.25 0.75 35.46
N SER A 678 -5.46 1.19 35.15
CA SER A 678 -5.71 2.56 34.71
C SER A 678 -5.68 3.54 35.90
N ALA A 679 -4.86 4.59 35.82
CA ALA A 679 -4.80 5.63 36.86
C ALA A 679 -6.14 6.38 37.05
N ALA A 680 -6.98 6.42 36.00
CA ALA A 680 -8.31 7.02 36.03
C ALA A 680 -9.37 6.15 36.75
N GLN A 681 -9.13 4.83 36.89
CA GLN A 681 -10.10 3.89 37.46
C GLN A 681 -9.43 2.73 38.22
N PRO A 682 -8.97 2.97 39.47
CA PRO A 682 -8.16 1.99 40.22
C PRO A 682 -8.89 0.69 40.60
N ASP A 683 -10.22 0.69 40.68
CA ASP A 683 -11.03 -0.52 40.93
C ASP A 683 -11.38 -1.30 39.64
N GLY A 684 -10.94 -0.82 38.47
CA GLY A 684 -11.36 -1.28 37.14
C GLY A 684 -10.26 -1.96 36.32
N ALA A 685 -9.49 -2.88 36.92
CA ALA A 685 -8.47 -3.62 36.18
C ALA A 685 -9.10 -4.39 34.99
N ARG A 686 -8.66 -4.07 33.76
CA ARG A 686 -9.10 -4.78 32.54
C ARG A 686 -8.01 -5.71 32.04
N THR A 687 -8.40 -6.86 31.50
CA THR A 687 -7.47 -7.86 30.98
C THR A 687 -7.64 -7.98 29.47
N LEU A 688 -6.56 -7.76 28.72
CA LEU A 688 -6.56 -7.89 27.26
C LEU A 688 -5.77 -9.13 26.81
N PRO A 689 -6.23 -9.87 25.78
CA PRO A 689 -5.47 -10.96 25.19
C PRO A 689 -4.27 -10.42 24.40
N LEU A 690 -3.12 -11.07 24.52
CA LEU A 690 -1.94 -10.78 23.70
C LEU A 690 -2.02 -11.54 22.36
N PRO A 691 -2.00 -10.84 21.20
CA PRO A 691 -1.88 -11.47 19.89
C PRO A 691 -0.56 -12.24 19.76
N PRO A 692 -0.50 -13.31 18.92
CA PRO A 692 0.68 -14.16 18.82
C PRO A 692 1.92 -13.40 18.34
N ARG A 693 1.78 -12.53 17.33
CA ARG A 693 2.87 -11.70 16.79
C ARG A 693 3.46 -10.73 17.82
N LEU A 694 2.62 -10.25 18.74
CA LEU A 694 3.03 -9.39 19.86
C LEU A 694 3.68 -10.21 20.99
N LEU A 695 3.19 -11.42 21.26
CA LEU A 695 3.76 -12.34 22.24
C LEU A 695 5.22 -12.69 21.88
N GLU A 696 5.54 -12.89 20.61
CA GLU A 696 6.91 -13.08 20.12
C GLU A 696 7.82 -11.89 20.44
N CYS A 697 7.31 -10.66 20.35
CA CYS A 697 8.08 -9.44 20.66
C CYS A 697 8.38 -9.26 22.16
N PHE A 698 7.68 -9.99 23.04
CA PHE A 698 7.96 -10.04 24.48
C PHE A 698 8.78 -11.26 24.90
N GLN A 699 8.91 -12.29 24.04
CA GLN A 699 9.72 -13.47 24.35
C GLN A 699 11.23 -13.15 24.25
N GLY A 700 11.89 -13.02 25.40
CA GLY A 700 13.33 -12.77 25.49
C GLY A 700 13.73 -11.29 25.55
N ALA A 701 12.76 -10.38 25.70
CA ALA A 701 13.00 -8.99 26.06
C ALA A 701 13.03 -8.85 27.59
N GLU A 702 14.11 -8.29 28.16
CA GLU A 702 14.17 -7.85 29.55
C GLU A 702 14.73 -6.40 29.57
N PRO A 703 14.09 -5.42 30.23
CA PRO A 703 12.85 -5.52 31.02
C PRO A 703 11.57 -5.63 30.15
N LEU A 704 10.40 -5.78 30.81
CA LEU A 704 9.09 -6.00 30.19
C LEU A 704 8.08 -4.93 30.69
N PRO A 705 7.68 -3.94 29.88
CA PRO A 705 8.12 -3.65 28.52
C PRO A 705 9.54 -3.04 28.47
N LEU A 706 10.12 -2.89 27.28
CA LEU A 706 11.53 -2.47 27.13
C LEU A 706 11.85 -1.03 27.59
N TRP A 707 10.82 -0.24 27.94
CA TRP A 707 10.92 1.10 28.53
C TRP A 707 10.72 1.13 30.05
N GLU A 708 10.43 0.00 30.69
CA GLU A 708 10.32 -0.09 32.16
C GLU A 708 11.67 0.26 32.82
N GLY A 709 11.62 1.03 33.92
CA GLY A 709 12.81 1.42 34.69
C GLY A 709 13.74 2.42 33.99
N GLN A 710 13.30 3.02 32.89
CA GLN A 710 14.02 4.07 32.17
C GLN A 710 13.57 5.47 32.59
N GLU A 711 14.31 6.51 32.21
CA GLU A 711 13.92 7.90 32.43
C GLU A 711 12.60 8.22 31.70
N ALA A 712 11.76 9.06 32.31
CA ALA A 712 10.39 9.32 31.82
C ALA A 712 10.36 9.82 30.36
N ASP A 713 11.40 10.55 29.96
CA ASP A 713 11.63 11.10 28.62
C ASP A 713 11.78 10.00 27.56
N ARG A 714 12.27 8.79 27.91
CA ARG A 714 12.47 7.70 26.93
C ARG A 714 11.16 7.16 26.35
N PHE A 715 10.04 7.28 27.07
CA PHE A 715 8.72 6.93 26.53
C PHE A 715 8.22 7.99 25.54
N ASP A 716 8.47 9.27 25.83
CA ASP A 716 8.11 10.38 24.92
C ASP A 716 9.01 10.36 23.65
N ASP A 717 10.29 10.02 23.78
CA ASP A 717 11.20 9.76 22.65
C ASP A 717 10.69 8.61 21.77
N LEU A 718 10.25 7.50 22.38
CA LEU A 718 9.70 6.35 21.66
C LEU A 718 8.42 6.73 20.88
N MET A 719 7.59 7.60 21.48
CA MET A 719 6.40 8.16 20.84
C MET A 719 6.73 9.08 19.66
N HIS A 720 7.71 9.97 19.81
CA HIS A 720 8.17 10.81 18.71
C HIS A 720 8.79 9.98 17.57
N ARG A 721 9.52 8.91 17.90
CA ARG A 721 10.09 7.98 16.91
C ARG A 721 9.05 7.30 16.03
N ILE A 722 7.81 7.05 16.48
CA ILE A 722 6.75 6.48 15.62
C ILE A 722 6.46 7.40 14.42
N SER A 723 6.41 8.72 14.61
CA SER A 723 6.18 9.67 13.50
C SER A 723 7.37 9.75 12.52
N LEU A 724 8.60 9.61 13.03
CA LEU A 724 9.80 9.53 12.20
C LEU A 724 9.84 8.21 11.41
N LEU A 725 9.49 7.11 12.05
CA LEU A 725 9.38 5.79 11.43
C LEU A 725 8.33 5.77 10.31
N ALA A 726 7.23 6.50 10.47
CA ALA A 726 6.23 6.67 9.41
C ALA A 726 6.76 7.46 8.20
N ALA A 727 7.63 8.45 8.44
CA ALA A 727 8.30 9.19 7.38
C ALA A 727 9.36 8.31 6.65
N ASP A 728 10.14 7.53 7.40
CA ASP A 728 11.12 6.57 6.86
C ASP A 728 10.45 5.42 6.09
N ALA A 729 9.25 5.00 6.51
CA ALA A 729 8.40 4.06 5.78
C ALA A 729 7.77 4.65 4.50
N GLY A 730 7.95 5.95 4.23
CA GLY A 730 7.39 6.63 3.07
C GLY A 730 5.87 6.81 3.10
N ILE A 731 5.26 6.77 4.28
CA ILE A 731 3.80 6.87 4.43
C ILE A 731 3.35 8.32 4.22
N ALA A 732 2.29 8.51 3.43
CA ALA A 732 1.75 9.83 3.15
C ALA A 732 1.06 10.43 4.39
N HIS A 733 1.41 11.68 4.72
CA HIS A 733 1.02 12.38 5.96
C HIS A 733 1.55 11.72 7.24
N ALA A 734 2.83 11.33 7.23
CA ALA A 734 3.52 10.77 8.40
C ALA A 734 3.47 11.66 9.65
N ASP A 735 3.30 12.97 9.49
CA ASP A 735 3.08 13.94 10.57
C ASP A 735 1.74 13.77 11.30
N GLU A 736 0.77 13.09 10.69
CA GLU A 736 -0.52 12.70 11.30
C GLU A 736 -0.46 11.31 11.98
N ILE A 737 0.70 10.62 11.94
CA ILE A 737 0.88 9.26 12.47
C ILE A 737 1.61 9.32 13.81
N ASP A 738 0.82 9.39 14.87
CA ASP A 738 1.27 9.26 16.26
C ASP A 738 0.69 7.98 16.91
N GLY A 739 1.01 7.76 18.19
CA GLY A 739 0.45 6.63 18.93
C GLY A 739 -1.05 6.74 19.19
N GLN A 740 -1.65 7.93 19.11
CA GLN A 740 -3.10 8.10 19.21
C GLN A 740 -3.79 7.66 17.91
N ALA A 741 -3.21 7.92 16.74
CA ALA A 741 -3.70 7.43 15.45
C ALA A 741 -3.68 5.89 15.37
N LEU A 742 -2.70 5.23 15.98
CA LEU A 742 -2.65 3.78 16.12
C LEU A 742 -3.79 3.24 17.02
N HIS A 743 -4.02 3.88 18.17
CA HIS A 743 -5.15 3.54 19.06
C HIS A 743 -6.51 3.79 18.40
N ASP A 744 -6.71 4.97 17.81
CA ASP A 744 -7.92 5.35 17.07
C ASP A 744 -8.18 4.37 15.90
N THR A 745 -7.15 3.89 15.21
CA THR A 745 -7.26 2.87 14.15
C THR A 745 -7.85 1.55 14.70
N TYR A 746 -7.41 1.10 15.88
CA TYR A 746 -7.98 -0.07 16.55
C TYR A 746 -9.44 0.14 16.99
N VAL A 747 -9.75 1.30 17.56
CA VAL A 747 -11.14 1.65 17.94
C VAL A 747 -12.04 1.63 16.71
N ILE A 748 -11.60 2.19 15.59
CA ILE A 748 -12.35 2.24 14.33
C ILE A 748 -12.53 0.82 13.74
N TYR A 749 -11.53 -0.05 13.86
CA TYR A 749 -11.67 -1.47 13.50
C TYR A 749 -12.78 -2.17 14.30
N LEU A 750 -12.83 -2.02 15.63
CA LEU A 750 -13.91 -2.58 16.46
C LEU A 750 -15.29 -1.97 16.10
N VAL A 751 -15.35 -0.66 15.90
CA VAL A 751 -16.60 0.05 15.57
C VAL A 751 -17.14 -0.38 14.20
N ARG A 752 -16.26 -0.62 13.20
CA ARG A 752 -16.65 -1.15 11.88
C ARG A 752 -17.27 -2.55 11.94
N GLN A 753 -16.85 -3.40 12.89
CA GLN A 753 -17.49 -4.69 13.13
C GLN A 753 -18.87 -4.57 13.82
N GLY A 754 -19.24 -3.37 14.28
CA GLY A 754 -20.51 -3.10 14.96
C GLY A 754 -20.44 -3.10 16.49
N ALA A 755 -19.27 -2.81 17.08
CA ALA A 755 -19.12 -2.71 18.54
C ALA A 755 -20.08 -1.70 19.21
N ARG A 756 -20.39 -1.95 20.48
CA ARG A 756 -21.21 -1.05 21.31
C ARG A 756 -20.39 0.15 21.77
N LEU A 757 -20.63 1.32 21.15
CA LEU A 757 -20.01 2.60 21.51
C LEU A 757 -20.07 2.92 23.02
N THR A 758 -21.16 2.54 23.69
CA THR A 758 -21.36 2.75 25.14
C THR A 758 -20.58 1.78 26.04
N ARG A 759 -19.78 0.88 25.47
CA ARG A 759 -18.98 -0.12 26.19
C ARG A 759 -17.54 -0.24 25.67
N LEU A 760 -17.10 0.68 24.79
CA LEU A 760 -15.73 0.68 24.25
C LEU A 760 -14.65 0.81 25.35
N ASP A 761 -15.01 1.39 26.50
CA ASP A 761 -14.21 1.49 27.72
C ASP A 761 -13.66 0.14 28.20
N GLN A 762 -14.39 -0.95 27.94
CA GLN A 762 -14.03 -2.29 28.40
C GLN A 762 -12.84 -2.91 27.64
N VAL A 763 -12.58 -2.47 26.41
CA VAL A 763 -11.54 -3.03 25.53
C VAL A 763 -10.50 -1.98 25.21
N ALA A 764 -10.93 -0.83 24.69
CA ALA A 764 -10.06 0.25 24.21
C ALA A 764 -9.64 1.26 25.30
N GLY A 765 -9.99 1.02 26.57
CA GLY A 765 -9.63 1.89 27.69
C GLY A 765 -10.58 3.06 27.93
N PRO A 766 -10.49 3.70 29.10
CA PRO A 766 -11.46 4.69 29.56
C PRO A 766 -11.53 5.89 28.60
N MET A 767 -12.73 6.14 28.08
CA MET A 767 -12.99 7.23 27.16
C MET A 767 -14.26 7.99 27.56
N SER A 768 -14.28 9.29 27.36
CA SER A 768 -15.46 10.10 27.63
C SER A 768 -16.57 9.80 26.62
N GLY A 769 -17.82 10.09 27.00
CA GLY A 769 -18.97 9.98 26.09
C GLY A 769 -18.90 10.93 24.88
N ALA A 770 -17.99 11.92 24.90
CA ALA A 770 -17.70 12.78 23.76
C ALA A 770 -16.69 12.11 22.80
N GLU A 771 -15.60 11.54 23.32
CA GLU A 771 -14.63 10.75 22.53
C GLU A 771 -15.30 9.56 21.85
N ALA A 772 -16.07 8.75 22.61
CA ALA A 772 -16.80 7.60 22.06
C ALA A 772 -17.77 8.00 20.93
N ARG A 773 -18.27 9.24 20.95
CA ARG A 773 -19.15 9.78 19.90
C ARG A 773 -18.40 10.19 18.63
N ARG A 774 -17.11 10.54 18.71
CA ARG A 774 -16.24 10.84 17.55
C ARG A 774 -16.16 9.67 16.57
N PHE A 775 -16.23 8.44 17.09
CA PHE A 775 -16.19 7.21 16.29
C PHE A 775 -17.54 6.76 15.73
N ALA A 776 -18.66 7.35 16.16
CA ALA A 776 -20.00 6.97 15.72
C ALA A 776 -20.22 6.96 14.18
N PRO A 777 -19.61 7.84 13.36
CA PRO A 777 -19.74 7.79 11.89
C PRO A 777 -19.17 6.52 11.24
N TYR A 778 -18.30 5.77 11.91
CA TYR A 778 -17.70 4.53 11.38
C TYR A 778 -18.52 3.27 11.70
N ALA A 779 -19.60 3.40 12.49
CA ALA A 779 -20.44 2.27 12.85
C ALA A 779 -21.32 1.82 11.67
N PRO A 780 -21.43 0.51 11.39
CA PRO A 780 -22.32 0.01 10.35
C PRO A 780 -23.80 0.27 10.71
N PRO A 781 -24.68 0.45 9.71
CA PRO A 781 -26.10 0.66 9.96
C PRO A 781 -26.76 -0.61 10.51
N GLY A 782 -26.99 -0.67 11.83
CA GLY A 782 -27.63 -1.81 12.49
C GLY A 782 -27.54 -1.76 14.02
N PRO A 783 -28.08 -2.79 14.71
CA PRO A 783 -27.91 -2.94 16.15
C PRO A 783 -26.48 -3.36 16.51
N SER A 784 -25.91 -2.75 17.56
CA SER A 784 -24.53 -3.03 17.99
C SER A 784 -24.38 -4.40 18.67
N ARG A 785 -23.35 -5.15 18.25
CA ARG A 785 -22.99 -6.48 18.73
C ARG A 785 -22.26 -6.42 20.09
N PRO A 786 -22.38 -7.46 20.93
CA PRO A 786 -21.60 -7.60 22.15
C PRO A 786 -20.16 -8.05 21.82
N PHE A 787 -19.18 -7.82 22.70
CA PHE A 787 -17.76 -8.06 22.39
C PHE A 787 -17.38 -9.53 22.24
N GLU A 788 -18.16 -10.44 22.83
CA GLU A 788 -17.99 -11.89 22.71
C GLU A 788 -18.26 -12.41 21.28
N GLU A 789 -18.88 -11.59 20.41
CA GLU A 789 -19.16 -11.88 18.99
C GLU A 789 -18.20 -11.16 18.02
N LEU A 790 -17.16 -10.48 18.54
CA LEU A 790 -16.24 -9.64 17.75
C LEU A 790 -14.81 -10.20 17.72
N GLU A 791 -14.10 -9.94 16.62
CA GLU A 791 -12.68 -10.23 16.52
C GLU A 791 -11.90 -9.09 17.20
N LEU A 792 -11.42 -9.36 18.42
CA LEU A 792 -10.69 -8.39 19.24
C LEU A 792 -9.23 -8.19 18.79
N THR A 793 -8.67 -9.10 17.99
CA THR A 793 -7.31 -9.01 17.47
C THR A 793 -7.31 -8.25 16.14
N HIS A 794 -6.50 -7.18 16.02
CA HIS A 794 -6.34 -6.49 14.75
C HIS A 794 -5.61 -7.38 13.72
N PRO A 795 -6.02 -7.42 12.43
CA PRO A 795 -5.42 -8.31 11.41
C PRO A 795 -3.94 -8.04 11.10
N ALA A 796 -3.35 -6.93 11.58
CA ALA A 796 -1.91 -6.70 11.50
C ALA A 796 -1.10 -7.44 12.60
N LEU A 797 -1.77 -8.00 13.62
CA LEU A 797 -1.16 -8.64 14.79
C LEU A 797 -1.46 -10.16 14.89
N THR A 798 -2.22 -10.71 13.94
CA THR A 798 -2.61 -12.14 13.87
C THR A 798 -1.48 -13.03 13.39
#